data_AF-A0AAE0QGF1-F1
#
_entry.id   AF-A0AAE0QGF1-F1
#
_cell.length_a   1.000
_cell.length_b   1.000
_cell.length_c   1.000
_cell.angle_alpha   90.00
_cell.angle_beta   90.00
_cell.angle_gamma   90.00
#
_symmetry.space_group_name_H-M   'P 1'
#
loop_
_entity.id
_entity.type
_entity.pdbx_description
1 polymer ?
#
loop_
_entity_poly.entity_id
_entity_poly.type
_entity_poly.pdbx_seq_one_letter_code
_entity_poly.pdbx_strand_id
1 'polypeptide(L)'
;MDLLCPLSTIRRKNSSPAPWLSDMLRNNRRELRSAARKWKKSKLDTDLISYRTLLSKFSLDVTSAKTSFYKEKLETSAQDPRKLHNIFSSLLNPPAPPSPSSLTAEDFATFYTEKIERICQTFTSLPTSPTSHSQHSATPSLMQLSTVASEEVLQITRSCNPTTCPLDPIPSAMLQTISPDLLPFITTVINGSLMSGHVPTAFKKARVIPILKKPALDPSDISNYRPVSLLSFLSKILERIVCNQLSDYLMQNNLHDPNRSGFKAAHSTETALLAVTEKLHVARSAKLSSVLLDLSAAFDTVNHKTLLSTLRSLGICGTAREWFASYLDGRSYQVTWKGLTSAPRRLSTGVPQGSVLGPLLFSLYTHSLGKVISSHGFSYHCYADDTQLIFSFPFSDTTASARISACLADISSWMTAHQLKLNPSKTELLIIPGDPSPAQDLAISLSNSMTSPTASARNLGVTMDNQLSFSSHVTNVTRSCRFLLYNIRRIQPFLSTQATQVLVQSLVISRLDYCNSLLAGLPLNAIRPLQMIQNAAARFFFNLPKFSHTTPLRHSLHWLLVAARIRFKTLMLAYKAKNGPAPPYLKALVTPRTAPRLLRSTSTAQLVPPSLREKGKGRELADMMERRKVDILCVQETRWKGSKARSIGAGFKLFYYGVDGKRNGVGVVLKEEFVRNVLEVKRVSDRVMSLKLEIEGVMLNVVSGYAPQVGCELEEKERFWSELDEVMESIPTGERVVIGADFNGHVGEGNRGDEEVMGKFGVKERNLEGQMVVDFAKRMDMCVVNTYFQKREEHRVTYKSAGRRTQVDYILCRRGNLKEISDCKVVVGESVARQHRMVVCRMTLMVCKTKRSKIEKKTKWWKLK
;
A
#
# COMPACT_ATOMS: atom_id res chain seq x y z
N MET A 1 -33.78 -51.63 -40.10
CA MET A 1 -34.33 -50.25 -40.06
C MET A 1 -33.29 -49.21 -39.65
N ASP A 2 -32.33 -49.52 -38.79
CA ASP A 2 -31.31 -48.54 -38.33
C ASP A 2 -30.23 -48.13 -39.36
N LEU A 3 -30.14 -48.83 -40.50
CA LEU A 3 -29.29 -48.44 -41.65
C LEU A 3 -29.99 -47.52 -42.66
N LEU A 4 -31.32 -47.35 -42.56
CA LEU A 4 -32.13 -46.54 -43.47
C LEU A 4 -32.61 -45.21 -42.84
N CYS A 5 -32.47 -45.05 -41.52
CA CYS A 5 -32.74 -43.82 -40.79
C CYS A 5 -31.72 -43.63 -39.67
N PRO A 6 -30.58 -42.96 -39.92
CA PRO A 6 -29.59 -42.72 -38.88
C PRO A 6 -30.22 -41.89 -37.75
N LEU A 7 -30.14 -42.41 -36.53
CA LEU A 7 -30.55 -41.71 -35.31
C LEU A 7 -29.68 -40.46 -35.12
N SER A 8 -30.15 -39.32 -35.61
CA SER A 8 -29.51 -38.04 -35.34
C SER A 8 -29.76 -37.64 -33.89
N THR A 9 -28.70 -37.62 -33.08
CA THR A 9 -28.79 -37.10 -31.71
C THR A 9 -28.77 -35.58 -31.78
N ILE A 10 -29.94 -34.95 -31.77
CA ILE A 10 -30.02 -33.50 -31.60
C ILE A 10 -29.65 -33.21 -30.14
N ARG A 11 -28.46 -32.63 -29.93
CA ARG A 11 -28.15 -31.98 -28.65
C ARG A 11 -29.13 -30.83 -28.45
N ARG A 12 -30.25 -31.07 -27.75
CA ARG A 12 -31.01 -29.98 -27.14
C ARG A 12 -30.03 -29.24 -26.24
N LYS A 13 -29.73 -27.98 -26.58
CA LYS A 13 -29.14 -27.07 -25.60
C LYS A 13 -30.15 -26.96 -24.46
N ASN A 14 -29.94 -27.73 -23.40
CA ASN A 14 -30.59 -27.55 -22.10
C ASN A 14 -30.08 -26.24 -21.47
N SER A 15 -30.17 -25.11 -22.18
CA SER A 15 -30.22 -23.84 -21.48
C SER A 15 -31.63 -23.79 -20.91
N SER A 16 -31.76 -23.99 -19.59
CA SER A 16 -32.95 -23.59 -18.86
C SER A 16 -33.39 -22.21 -19.38
N PRO A 17 -34.64 -22.05 -19.83
CA PRO A 17 -35.10 -20.79 -20.41
C PRO A 17 -34.75 -19.66 -19.44
N ALA A 18 -34.24 -18.55 -19.99
CA ALA A 18 -33.83 -17.43 -19.16
C ALA A 18 -35.00 -17.07 -18.20
N PRO A 19 -34.78 -17.06 -16.88
CA PRO A 19 -35.89 -17.07 -15.91
C PRO A 19 -36.78 -15.81 -15.98
N TRP A 20 -36.29 -14.73 -16.58
CA TRP A 20 -37.02 -13.49 -16.86
C TRP A 20 -37.84 -13.52 -18.17
N LEU A 21 -37.78 -14.59 -18.96
CA LEU A 21 -38.42 -14.69 -20.28
C LEU A 21 -39.85 -15.23 -20.18
N SER A 22 -40.81 -14.33 -20.00
CA SER A 22 -42.25 -14.61 -19.98
C SER A 22 -42.81 -15.00 -21.36
N ASP A 23 -44.00 -15.60 -21.39
CA ASP A 23 -44.69 -15.95 -22.64
C ASP A 23 -45.09 -14.70 -23.46
N MET A 24 -45.39 -13.59 -22.79
CA MET A 24 -45.59 -12.29 -23.44
C MET A 24 -44.34 -11.86 -24.23
N LEU A 25 -43.14 -11.94 -23.64
CA LEU A 25 -41.90 -11.63 -24.34
C LEU A 25 -41.62 -12.60 -25.50
N ARG A 26 -42.00 -13.88 -25.36
CA ARG A 26 -41.88 -14.85 -26.45
C ARG A 26 -42.78 -14.47 -27.62
N ASN A 27 -43.99 -13.99 -27.37
CA ASN A 27 -44.92 -13.50 -28.38
C ASN A 27 -44.41 -12.22 -29.07
N ASN A 28 -43.96 -11.22 -28.31
CA ASN A 28 -43.37 -9.99 -28.87
C ASN A 28 -42.15 -10.31 -29.76
N ARG A 29 -41.35 -11.32 -29.39
CA ARG A 29 -40.23 -11.80 -30.23
C ARG A 29 -40.70 -12.45 -31.53
N ARG A 30 -41.83 -13.17 -31.52
CA ARG A 30 -42.40 -13.79 -32.73
C ARG A 30 -42.90 -12.70 -33.69
N GLU A 31 -43.61 -11.70 -33.17
CA GLU A 31 -44.08 -10.54 -33.94
C GLU A 31 -42.91 -9.75 -34.55
N LEU A 32 -41.89 -9.43 -33.75
CA LEU A 32 -40.68 -8.77 -34.23
C LEU A 32 -40.01 -9.54 -35.38
N ARG A 33 -39.90 -10.86 -35.26
CA ARG A 33 -39.35 -11.72 -36.33
C ARG A 33 -40.25 -11.77 -37.55
N SER A 34 -41.56 -11.69 -37.38
CA SER A 34 -42.51 -11.58 -38.49
C SER A 34 -42.31 -10.27 -39.25
N ALA A 35 -42.27 -9.14 -38.56
CA ALA A 35 -42.01 -7.82 -39.15
C ALA A 35 -40.63 -7.74 -39.82
N ALA A 36 -39.59 -8.32 -39.21
CA ALA A 36 -38.26 -8.39 -39.81
C ALA A 36 -38.24 -9.18 -41.12
N ARG A 37 -38.98 -10.30 -41.20
CA ARG A 37 -39.12 -11.10 -42.42
C ARG A 37 -39.92 -10.36 -43.48
N LYS A 38 -41.00 -9.67 -43.08
CA LYS A 38 -41.83 -8.85 -43.97
C LYS A 38 -41.00 -7.74 -44.62
N TRP A 39 -40.27 -6.94 -43.84
CA TRP A 39 -39.36 -5.92 -44.37
C TRP A 39 -38.25 -6.51 -45.26
N LYS A 40 -37.66 -7.65 -44.88
CA LYS A 40 -36.67 -8.32 -45.73
C LYS A 40 -37.22 -8.69 -47.11
N LYS A 41 -38.51 -9.03 -47.20
CA LYS A 41 -39.20 -9.39 -48.45
C LYS A 41 -39.67 -8.16 -49.23
N SER A 42 -40.29 -7.18 -48.57
CA SER A 42 -40.91 -6.03 -49.23
C SER A 42 -39.94 -4.88 -49.52
N LYS A 43 -38.91 -4.69 -48.69
CA LYS A 43 -37.96 -3.56 -48.73
C LYS A 43 -38.59 -2.17 -48.66
N LEU A 44 -39.87 -2.07 -48.29
CA LEU A 44 -40.59 -0.81 -48.13
C LEU A 44 -40.18 -0.10 -46.84
N ASP A 45 -40.16 1.24 -46.88
CA ASP A 45 -39.79 2.07 -45.73
C ASP A 45 -40.81 1.98 -44.59
N THR A 46 -42.10 1.81 -44.92
CA THR A 46 -43.18 1.59 -43.96
C THR A 46 -42.99 0.32 -43.13
N ASP A 47 -42.54 -0.78 -43.76
CA ASP A 47 -42.23 -2.02 -43.07
C ASP A 47 -40.91 -1.92 -42.25
N LEU A 48 -39.96 -1.08 -42.69
CA LEU A 48 -38.76 -0.78 -41.92
C LEU A 48 -39.09 -0.01 -40.63
N ILE A 49 -39.96 1.01 -40.71
CA ILE A 49 -40.44 1.78 -39.57
C ILE A 49 -41.19 0.86 -38.58
N SER A 50 -42.05 -0.02 -39.09
CA SER A 50 -42.77 -1.00 -38.28
C SER A 50 -41.81 -1.95 -37.55
N TYR A 51 -40.82 -2.52 -38.26
CA TYR A 51 -39.78 -3.35 -37.66
C TYR A 51 -38.98 -2.61 -36.59
N ARG A 52 -38.51 -1.37 -36.86
CA ARG A 52 -37.76 -0.55 -35.90
C ARG A 52 -38.57 -0.22 -34.66
N THR A 53 -39.85 0.07 -34.81
CA THR A 53 -40.77 0.35 -33.71
C THR A 53 -40.94 -0.87 -32.81
N LEU A 54 -41.22 -2.03 -33.41
CA LEU A 54 -41.31 -3.30 -32.68
C LEU A 54 -39.98 -3.70 -32.03
N LEU A 55 -38.85 -3.42 -32.68
CA LEU A 55 -37.52 -3.68 -32.11
C LEU A 55 -37.26 -2.82 -30.88
N SER A 56 -37.62 -1.54 -30.94
CA SER A 56 -37.51 -0.62 -29.81
C SER A 56 -38.39 -1.07 -28.64
N LYS A 57 -39.67 -1.38 -28.91
CA LYS A 57 -40.61 -1.90 -27.91
C LYS A 57 -40.11 -3.21 -27.29
N PHE A 58 -39.71 -4.18 -28.10
CA PHE A 58 -39.17 -5.45 -27.62
C PHE A 58 -37.91 -5.26 -26.76
N SER A 59 -37.01 -4.35 -27.16
CA SER A 59 -35.82 -4.01 -26.38
C SER A 59 -36.17 -3.42 -25.01
N LEU A 60 -37.16 -2.52 -24.95
CA LEU A 60 -37.68 -1.94 -23.71
C LEU A 60 -38.32 -3.02 -22.82
N ASP A 61 -39.18 -3.86 -23.37
CA ASP A 61 -39.87 -4.94 -22.63
C ASP A 61 -38.87 -5.94 -22.04
N VAL A 62 -37.86 -6.35 -22.83
CA VAL A 62 -36.79 -7.25 -22.36
C VAL A 62 -35.97 -6.59 -21.24
N THR A 63 -35.66 -5.30 -21.38
CA THR A 63 -34.91 -4.56 -20.35
C THR A 63 -35.73 -4.46 -19.07
N SER A 64 -37.02 -4.10 -19.17
CA SER A 64 -37.95 -4.02 -18.04
C SER A 64 -38.07 -5.36 -17.31
N ALA A 65 -38.32 -6.46 -18.02
CA ALA A 65 -38.45 -7.79 -17.40
C ALA A 65 -37.16 -8.26 -16.71
N LYS A 66 -36.00 -8.01 -17.33
CA LYS A 66 -34.69 -8.28 -16.70
C LYS A 66 -34.51 -7.44 -15.45
N THR A 67 -34.81 -6.14 -15.52
CA THR A 67 -34.71 -5.22 -14.40
C THR A 67 -35.55 -5.69 -13.24
N SER A 68 -36.85 -5.96 -13.44
CA SER A 68 -37.73 -6.43 -12.37
C SER A 68 -37.24 -7.73 -11.74
N PHE A 69 -36.89 -8.73 -12.55
CA PHE A 69 -36.39 -10.02 -12.07
C PHE A 69 -35.12 -9.89 -11.21
N TYR A 70 -34.13 -9.12 -11.69
CA TYR A 70 -32.88 -8.96 -10.94
C TYR A 70 -33.03 -8.03 -9.75
N LYS A 71 -33.90 -7.02 -9.79
CA LYS A 71 -34.21 -6.18 -8.62
C LYS A 71 -34.77 -7.03 -7.49
N GLU A 72 -35.80 -7.81 -7.78
CA GLU A 72 -36.43 -8.71 -6.81
C GLU A 72 -35.40 -9.69 -6.23
N LYS A 73 -34.64 -10.37 -7.11
CA LYS A 73 -33.62 -11.33 -6.67
C LYS A 73 -32.52 -10.70 -5.80
N LEU A 74 -32.12 -9.46 -6.10
CA LEU A 74 -31.13 -8.71 -5.33
C LEU A 74 -31.70 -8.18 -4.01
N GLU A 75 -32.96 -7.77 -3.97
CA GLU A 75 -33.66 -7.34 -2.75
C GLU A 75 -33.81 -8.52 -1.77
N THR A 76 -34.24 -9.69 -2.24
CA THR A 76 -34.33 -10.92 -1.43
C THR A 76 -32.96 -11.41 -0.95
N SER A 77 -31.87 -11.01 -1.63
CA SER A 77 -30.50 -11.41 -1.29
C SER A 77 -29.67 -10.28 -0.67
N ALA A 78 -30.26 -9.11 -0.39
CA ALA A 78 -29.52 -7.88 -0.09
C ALA A 78 -28.66 -7.97 1.19
N GLN A 79 -29.06 -8.83 2.12
CA GLN A 79 -28.35 -9.06 3.38
C GLN A 79 -27.26 -10.14 3.29
N ASP A 80 -27.13 -10.85 2.17
CA ASP A 80 -26.11 -11.90 1.96
C ASP A 80 -25.09 -11.47 0.87
N PRO A 81 -23.93 -10.93 1.27
CA PRO A 81 -22.89 -10.49 0.36
C PRO A 81 -22.38 -11.58 -0.60
N ARG A 82 -22.39 -12.87 -0.20
CA ARG A 82 -21.94 -13.97 -1.07
C ARG A 82 -22.96 -14.25 -2.16
N LYS A 83 -24.25 -14.31 -1.81
CA LYS A 83 -25.32 -14.45 -2.82
C LYS A 83 -25.32 -13.27 -3.78
N LEU A 84 -25.18 -12.04 -3.28
CA LEU A 84 -25.03 -10.85 -4.12
C LEU A 84 -23.85 -10.96 -5.07
N HIS A 85 -22.68 -11.41 -4.59
CA HIS A 85 -21.49 -11.58 -5.42
C HIS A 85 -21.66 -12.67 -6.50
N ASN A 86 -22.36 -13.76 -6.18
CA ASN A 86 -22.66 -14.83 -7.13
C ASN A 86 -23.64 -14.35 -8.22
N ILE A 87 -24.71 -13.64 -7.83
CA ILE A 87 -25.66 -13.02 -8.76
C ILE A 87 -24.92 -12.04 -9.68
N PHE A 88 -24.08 -11.17 -9.11
CA PHE A 88 -23.23 -10.24 -9.84
C PHE A 88 -22.30 -10.94 -10.82
N SER A 89 -21.60 -11.99 -10.38
CA SER A 89 -20.68 -12.76 -11.22
C SER A 89 -21.41 -13.41 -12.40
N SER A 90 -22.64 -13.90 -12.17
CA SER A 90 -23.49 -14.47 -13.24
C SER A 90 -24.01 -13.42 -14.23
N LEU A 91 -24.20 -12.18 -13.79
CA LEU A 91 -24.62 -11.06 -14.63
C LEU A 91 -23.49 -10.53 -15.52
N LEU A 92 -22.26 -10.52 -14.99
CA LEU A 92 -21.10 -9.99 -15.69
C LEU A 92 -20.46 -10.99 -16.64
N ASN A 93 -20.37 -12.23 -16.20
CA ASN A 93 -19.72 -13.30 -16.93
C ASN A 93 -20.81 -14.22 -17.47
N PRO A 94 -21.07 -14.26 -18.79
CA PRO A 94 -21.80 -15.38 -19.33
C PRO A 94 -21.09 -16.67 -18.89
N PRO A 95 -21.83 -17.77 -18.57
CA PRO A 95 -21.19 -19.03 -18.23
C PRO A 95 -20.19 -19.34 -19.33
N ALA A 96 -18.92 -19.53 -18.96
CA ALA A 96 -17.89 -19.85 -19.92
C ALA A 96 -18.40 -21.04 -20.75
N PRO A 97 -18.29 -21.01 -22.08
CA PRO A 97 -18.53 -22.22 -22.85
C PRO A 97 -17.70 -23.32 -22.19
N PRO A 98 -18.28 -24.52 -21.92
CA PRO A 98 -17.51 -25.59 -21.33
C PRO A 98 -16.29 -25.77 -22.20
N SER A 99 -15.10 -25.54 -21.64
CA SER A 99 -13.87 -25.80 -22.36
C SER A 99 -13.97 -27.25 -22.86
N PRO A 100 -13.66 -27.52 -24.14
CA PRO A 100 -13.51 -28.88 -24.63
C PRO A 100 -12.22 -29.46 -24.04
N SER A 101 -12.15 -29.59 -22.71
CA SER A 101 -11.09 -30.32 -22.04
C SER A 101 -11.54 -31.77 -21.91
N SER A 102 -10.77 -32.66 -22.53
CA SER A 102 -10.81 -34.12 -22.36
C SER A 102 -10.44 -34.56 -20.94
N LEU A 103 -9.97 -33.62 -20.10
CA LEU A 103 -9.57 -33.87 -18.72
C LEU A 103 -10.68 -34.53 -17.89
N THR A 104 -10.32 -35.64 -17.27
CA THR A 104 -11.13 -36.45 -16.37
C THR A 104 -10.73 -36.23 -14.91
N ALA A 105 -11.55 -36.69 -13.98
CA ALA A 105 -11.19 -36.68 -12.56
C ALA A 105 -9.93 -37.52 -12.26
N GLU A 106 -9.71 -38.58 -13.05
CA GLU A 106 -8.56 -39.46 -12.90
C GLU A 106 -7.26 -38.78 -13.34
N ASP A 107 -7.28 -38.01 -14.43
CA ASP A 107 -6.10 -37.24 -14.89
C ASP A 107 -5.59 -36.29 -13.80
N PHE A 108 -6.52 -35.61 -13.11
CA PHE A 108 -6.18 -34.76 -11.97
C PHE A 108 -5.61 -35.57 -10.79
N ALA A 109 -6.24 -36.70 -10.45
CA ALA A 109 -5.79 -37.55 -9.33
C ALA A 109 -4.38 -38.10 -9.57
N THR A 110 -4.12 -38.60 -10.77
CA THR A 110 -2.81 -39.10 -11.21
C THR A 110 -1.79 -37.97 -11.20
N PHE A 111 -2.08 -36.82 -11.81
CA PHE A 111 -1.16 -35.68 -11.82
C PHE A 111 -0.78 -35.20 -10.42
N TYR A 112 -1.74 -35.07 -9.50
CA TYR A 112 -1.45 -34.63 -8.13
C TYR A 112 -0.59 -35.65 -7.38
N THR A 113 -0.85 -36.94 -7.55
CA THR A 113 -0.07 -38.02 -6.94
C THR A 113 1.37 -38.05 -7.50
N GLU A 114 1.52 -38.12 -8.82
CA GLU A 114 2.83 -38.17 -9.49
C GLU A 114 3.66 -36.91 -9.25
N LYS A 115 3.02 -35.74 -9.14
CA LYS A 115 3.71 -34.49 -8.78
C LYS A 115 4.36 -34.63 -7.40
N ILE A 116 3.64 -35.17 -6.42
CA ILE A 116 4.16 -35.35 -5.06
C ILE A 116 5.25 -36.42 -5.04
N GLU A 117 5.03 -37.56 -5.71
CA GLU A 117 6.01 -38.64 -5.80
C GLU A 117 7.32 -38.18 -6.44
N ARG A 118 7.26 -37.48 -7.57
CA ARG A 118 8.45 -36.89 -8.22
C ARG A 118 9.21 -35.95 -7.29
N ILE A 119 8.51 -35.15 -6.50
CA ILE A 119 9.17 -34.26 -5.53
C ILE A 119 9.80 -35.09 -4.41
N CYS A 120 9.10 -36.09 -3.87
CA CYS A 120 9.64 -36.94 -2.81
C CYS A 120 10.89 -37.72 -3.26
N GLN A 121 10.91 -38.22 -4.51
CA GLN A 121 12.07 -38.91 -5.09
C GLN A 121 13.33 -38.04 -5.14
N THR A 122 13.21 -36.71 -5.25
CA THR A 122 14.38 -35.82 -5.22
C THR A 122 15.08 -35.77 -3.86
N PHE A 123 14.45 -36.28 -2.79
CA PHE A 123 15.00 -36.28 -1.43
C PHE A 123 15.60 -37.64 -1.02
N THR A 124 15.28 -38.73 -1.72
CA THR A 124 15.67 -40.10 -1.34
C THR A 124 17.13 -40.43 -1.65
N SER A 125 17.83 -39.62 -2.44
CA SER A 125 19.22 -39.84 -2.86
C SER A 125 20.29 -39.28 -1.92
N LEU A 126 19.92 -38.71 -0.78
CA LEU A 126 20.86 -38.08 0.16
C LEU A 126 20.90 -38.85 1.50
N PRO A 127 22.10 -39.19 2.01
CA PRO A 127 22.21 -39.86 3.30
C PRO A 127 21.76 -38.93 4.43
N THR A 128 20.75 -39.37 5.18
CA THR A 128 20.26 -38.66 6.37
C THR A 128 21.32 -38.72 7.48
N SER A 129 22.06 -37.64 7.70
CA SER A 129 22.84 -37.51 8.93
C SER A 129 21.89 -37.29 10.11
N PRO A 130 21.94 -38.10 11.19
CA PRO A 130 21.12 -37.89 12.36
C PRO A 130 21.55 -36.58 13.03
N THR A 131 20.65 -35.61 13.07
CA THR A 131 20.87 -34.37 13.82
C THR A 131 20.80 -34.72 15.31
N SER A 132 21.95 -34.66 15.99
CA SER A 132 22.06 -34.82 17.43
C SER A 132 21.38 -33.64 18.12
N HIS A 133 20.27 -33.89 18.80
CA HIS A 133 19.66 -32.91 19.70
C HIS A 133 20.22 -33.09 21.10
N SER A 134 20.93 -32.06 21.60
CA SER A 134 21.34 -31.98 23.00
C SER A 134 20.13 -31.81 23.92
N GLN A 135 20.27 -32.39 25.11
CA GLN A 135 19.24 -32.52 26.13
C GLN A 135 19.18 -31.32 27.09
N HIS A 136 17.99 -31.14 27.67
CA HIS A 136 17.65 -30.54 28.98
C HIS A 136 17.61 -29.01 29.13
N SER A 137 16.42 -28.47 28.87
CA SER A 137 15.69 -27.66 29.86
C SER A 137 14.30 -28.30 30.04
N ALA A 138 13.62 -28.09 31.17
CA ALA A 138 12.28 -28.63 31.41
C ALA A 138 11.29 -27.96 30.44
N THR A 139 11.16 -28.50 29.23
CA THR A 139 10.17 -28.05 28.28
C THR A 139 8.80 -28.38 28.85
N PRO A 140 7.85 -27.43 28.87
CA PRO A 140 6.45 -27.75 29.17
C PRO A 140 5.99 -28.86 28.21
N SER A 141 5.03 -29.67 28.66
CA SER A 141 4.57 -30.82 27.89
C SER A 141 3.05 -30.83 27.75
N LEU A 142 2.58 -31.18 26.55
CA LEU A 142 1.18 -31.46 26.25
C LEU A 142 1.05 -32.98 26.09
N MET A 143 0.68 -33.65 27.18
CA MET A 143 0.57 -35.12 27.23
C MET A 143 -0.78 -35.62 26.72
N GLN A 144 -1.85 -34.86 26.92
CA GLN A 144 -3.22 -35.24 26.58
C GLN A 144 -4.03 -34.03 26.11
N LEU A 145 -4.96 -34.26 25.19
CA LEU A 145 -5.97 -33.27 24.79
C LEU A 145 -7.14 -33.30 25.77
N SER A 146 -7.60 -32.13 26.20
CA SER A 146 -8.68 -32.01 27.19
C SER A 146 -10.03 -32.30 26.56
N THR A 147 -10.93 -32.96 27.29
CA THR A 147 -12.34 -33.10 26.89
C THR A 147 -13.04 -31.76 26.89
N VAL A 148 -14.03 -31.59 26.02
CA VAL A 148 -14.82 -30.36 25.89
C VAL A 148 -16.25 -30.55 26.37
N ALA A 149 -16.84 -29.48 26.89
CA ALA A 149 -18.25 -29.45 27.27
C ALA A 149 -19.15 -29.35 26.02
N SER A 150 -20.38 -29.87 26.12
CA SER A 150 -21.35 -29.79 25.02
C SER A 150 -21.63 -28.36 24.57
N GLU A 151 -21.67 -27.38 25.49
CA GLU A 151 -21.87 -25.98 25.13
C GLU A 151 -20.73 -25.43 24.25
N GLU A 152 -19.48 -25.81 24.53
CA GLU A 152 -18.34 -25.42 23.70
C GLU A 152 -18.44 -26.03 22.29
N VAL A 153 -18.84 -27.30 22.19
CA VAL A 153 -19.07 -27.98 20.90
C VAL A 153 -20.16 -27.26 20.10
N LEU A 154 -21.24 -26.83 20.76
CA LEU A 154 -22.34 -26.11 20.13
C LEU A 154 -21.88 -24.73 19.61
N GLN A 155 -21.13 -23.99 20.41
CA GLN A 155 -20.57 -22.70 20.01
C GLN A 155 -19.63 -22.83 18.80
N ILE A 156 -18.74 -23.83 18.81
CA ILE A 156 -17.85 -24.10 17.68
C ILE A 156 -18.65 -24.49 16.44
N THR A 157 -19.66 -25.35 16.60
CA THR A 157 -20.52 -25.80 15.49
C THR A 157 -21.26 -24.63 14.85
N ARG A 158 -21.81 -23.72 15.65
CA ARG A 158 -22.51 -22.52 15.15
C ARG A 158 -21.59 -21.48 14.53
N SER A 159 -20.36 -21.32 15.06
CA SER A 159 -19.39 -20.34 14.54
C SER A 159 -18.69 -20.78 13.25
N CYS A 160 -18.62 -22.09 12.99
CA CYS A 160 -18.03 -22.62 11.77
C CYS A 160 -18.83 -22.24 10.52
N ASN A 161 -18.15 -21.98 9.40
CA ASN A 161 -18.83 -21.82 8.12
C ASN A 161 -19.45 -23.17 7.69
N PRO A 162 -20.73 -23.24 7.30
CA PRO A 162 -21.40 -24.48 6.88
C PRO A 162 -20.99 -24.91 5.45
N THR A 163 -19.72 -25.26 5.28
CA THR A 163 -19.20 -25.80 4.02
C THR A 163 -19.51 -27.30 3.93
N THR A 164 -20.53 -27.66 3.14
CA THR A 164 -20.91 -29.06 2.91
C THR A 164 -19.85 -29.80 2.09
N CYS A 165 -19.38 -30.91 2.64
CA CYS A 165 -18.64 -31.93 1.91
C CYS A 165 -19.63 -32.87 1.20
N PRO A 166 -19.37 -33.31 -0.03
CA PRO A 166 -20.19 -34.36 -0.68
C PRO A 166 -20.24 -35.69 0.07
N LEU A 167 -19.35 -35.90 1.05
CA LEU A 167 -19.32 -37.07 1.92
C LEU A 167 -20.14 -36.87 3.22
N ASP A 168 -20.66 -35.67 3.47
CA ASP A 168 -21.51 -35.42 4.64
C ASP A 168 -22.89 -36.09 4.41
N PRO A 169 -23.49 -36.70 5.44
CA PRO A 169 -24.80 -37.36 5.30
C PRO A 169 -25.94 -36.36 5.08
N ILE A 170 -25.78 -35.12 5.55
CA ILE A 170 -26.73 -34.03 5.38
C ILE A 170 -25.98 -32.70 5.14
N PRO A 171 -26.63 -31.69 4.53
CA PRO A 171 -26.03 -30.37 4.38
C PRO A 171 -25.59 -29.78 5.72
N SER A 172 -24.39 -29.16 5.77
CA SER A 172 -23.82 -28.65 7.03
C SER A 172 -24.69 -27.56 7.67
N ALA A 173 -25.38 -26.75 6.87
CA ALA A 173 -26.33 -25.74 7.37
C ALA A 173 -27.54 -26.37 8.08
N MET A 174 -28.01 -27.52 7.59
CA MET A 174 -29.06 -28.29 8.25
C MET A 174 -28.53 -28.89 9.55
N LEU A 175 -27.35 -29.51 9.53
CA LEU A 175 -26.70 -30.03 10.74
C LEU A 175 -26.52 -28.95 11.81
N GLN A 176 -26.12 -27.73 11.44
CA GLN A 176 -26.04 -26.61 12.39
C GLN A 176 -27.40 -26.27 13.01
N THR A 177 -28.46 -26.30 12.21
CA THR A 177 -29.82 -25.98 12.66
C THR A 177 -30.33 -27.00 13.68
N ILE A 178 -30.11 -28.30 13.41
CA ILE A 178 -30.51 -29.41 14.30
C ILE A 178 -29.42 -29.80 15.31
N SER A 179 -28.31 -29.07 15.37
CA SER A 179 -27.17 -29.40 16.23
C SER A 179 -27.50 -29.50 17.72
N PRO A 180 -28.43 -28.71 18.31
CA PRO A 180 -28.78 -28.87 19.72
C PRO A 180 -29.26 -30.28 20.08
N ASP A 181 -30.07 -30.90 19.20
CA ASP A 181 -30.63 -32.24 19.43
C ASP A 181 -29.58 -33.35 19.25
N LEU A 182 -28.58 -33.11 18.39
CA LEU A 182 -27.48 -34.05 18.12
C LEU A 182 -26.27 -33.85 19.04
N LEU A 183 -26.31 -32.82 19.89
CA LEU A 183 -25.16 -32.35 20.64
C LEU A 183 -24.54 -33.41 21.57
N PRO A 184 -25.30 -34.24 22.31
CA PRO A 184 -24.72 -35.28 23.17
C PRO A 184 -23.89 -36.30 22.38
N PHE A 185 -24.38 -36.70 21.20
CA PHE A 185 -23.71 -37.66 20.34
C PHE A 185 -22.44 -37.07 19.72
N ILE A 186 -22.53 -35.84 19.20
CA ILE A 186 -21.36 -35.14 18.63
C ILE A 186 -20.29 -34.95 19.71
N THR A 187 -20.67 -34.54 20.92
CA THR A 187 -19.76 -34.36 22.06
C THR A 187 -19.09 -35.68 22.43
N THR A 188 -19.85 -36.77 22.48
CA THR A 188 -19.32 -38.11 22.81
C THR A 188 -18.27 -38.57 21.80
N VAL A 189 -18.54 -38.40 20.50
CA VAL A 189 -17.59 -38.76 19.43
C VAL A 189 -16.32 -37.92 19.51
N ILE A 190 -16.45 -36.61 19.76
CA ILE A 190 -15.31 -35.69 19.91
C ILE A 190 -14.47 -36.09 21.13
N ASN A 191 -15.08 -36.20 22.31
CA ASN A 191 -14.36 -36.51 23.54
C ASN A 191 -13.73 -37.91 23.50
N GLY A 192 -14.41 -38.89 22.91
CA GLY A 192 -13.84 -40.22 22.66
C GLY A 192 -12.56 -40.15 21.83
N SER A 193 -12.57 -39.36 20.74
CA SER A 193 -11.38 -39.12 19.90
C SER A 193 -10.23 -38.45 20.66
N LEU A 194 -10.53 -37.40 21.45
CA LEU A 194 -9.53 -36.66 22.23
C LEU A 194 -8.87 -37.53 23.31
N MET A 195 -9.67 -38.32 24.03
CA MET A 195 -9.20 -39.19 25.10
C MET A 195 -8.40 -40.39 24.57
N SER A 196 -8.86 -41.01 23.49
CA SER A 196 -8.22 -42.21 22.93
C SER A 196 -6.99 -41.90 22.07
N GLY A 197 -6.70 -40.62 21.80
CA GLY A 197 -5.64 -40.24 20.86
C GLY A 197 -5.90 -40.73 19.43
N HIS A 198 -7.16 -40.92 19.01
CA HIS A 198 -7.49 -41.51 17.71
C HIS A 198 -8.53 -40.70 16.94
N VAL A 199 -8.24 -40.40 15.68
CA VAL A 199 -9.16 -39.71 14.77
C VAL A 199 -10.05 -40.72 14.06
N PRO A 200 -11.39 -40.56 14.08
CA PRO A 200 -12.31 -41.47 13.39
C PRO A 200 -11.96 -41.67 11.91
N THR A 201 -11.99 -42.91 11.42
CA THR A 201 -11.65 -43.24 10.02
C THR A 201 -12.53 -42.50 9.00
N ALA A 202 -13.79 -42.25 9.32
CA ALA A 202 -14.71 -41.45 8.51
C ALA A 202 -14.21 -40.00 8.30
N PHE A 203 -13.46 -39.44 9.25
CA PHE A 203 -12.94 -38.07 9.20
C PHE A 203 -11.61 -37.96 8.44
N LYS A 204 -11.02 -39.09 8.04
CA LYS A 204 -9.76 -39.18 7.29
C LYS A 204 -9.94 -39.17 5.77
N LYS A 205 -11.18 -39.08 5.29
CA LYS A 205 -11.53 -39.02 3.85
C LYS A 205 -11.75 -37.58 3.40
N ALA A 206 -11.24 -37.23 2.22
CA ALA A 206 -11.41 -35.91 1.61
C ALA A 206 -11.97 -35.99 0.20
N ARG A 207 -12.78 -34.98 -0.20
CA ARG A 207 -13.15 -34.77 -1.59
C ARG A 207 -12.43 -33.57 -2.17
N VAL A 208 -11.55 -33.79 -3.14
CA VAL A 208 -10.73 -32.75 -3.78
C VAL A 208 -11.46 -32.17 -4.99
N ILE A 209 -11.57 -30.84 -5.02
CA ILE A 209 -12.11 -30.09 -6.16
C ILE A 209 -10.96 -29.27 -6.79
N PRO A 210 -10.60 -29.54 -8.05
CA PRO A 210 -9.64 -28.73 -8.80
C PRO A 210 -10.20 -27.32 -9.04
N ILE A 211 -9.49 -26.28 -8.60
CA ILE A 211 -9.86 -24.87 -8.82
C ILE A 211 -8.74 -24.15 -9.57
N LEU A 212 -9.06 -23.49 -10.69
CA LEU A 212 -8.07 -22.77 -11.49
C LEU A 212 -7.44 -21.63 -10.66
N LYS A 213 -6.10 -21.58 -10.62
CA LYS A 213 -5.32 -20.63 -9.80
C LYS A 213 -5.62 -19.17 -10.15
N LYS A 214 -5.83 -18.85 -11.42
CA LYS A 214 -6.19 -17.52 -11.94
C LYS A 214 -7.11 -17.68 -13.15
N PRO A 215 -8.14 -16.85 -13.33
CA PRO A 215 -9.09 -16.98 -14.45
C PRO A 215 -8.48 -16.88 -15.86
N ALA A 216 -7.33 -16.22 -16.00
CA ALA A 216 -6.67 -16.01 -17.29
C ALA A 216 -5.67 -17.13 -17.68
N LEU A 217 -5.45 -18.12 -16.81
CA LEU A 217 -4.57 -19.26 -17.12
C LEU A 217 -5.29 -20.25 -18.03
N ASP A 218 -4.51 -21.01 -18.80
CA ASP A 218 -5.05 -22.06 -19.68
C ASP A 218 -5.76 -23.14 -18.86
N PRO A 219 -7.09 -23.34 -19.06
CA PRO A 219 -7.86 -24.38 -18.39
C PRO A 219 -7.53 -25.82 -18.86
N SER A 220 -6.76 -25.97 -19.93
CA SER A 220 -6.36 -27.28 -20.47
C SER A 220 -5.13 -27.85 -19.75
N ASP A 221 -4.35 -26.99 -19.09
CA ASP A 221 -3.17 -27.38 -18.33
C ASP A 221 -3.54 -27.65 -16.85
N ILE A 222 -3.43 -28.92 -16.45
CA ILE A 222 -3.72 -29.40 -15.09
C ILE A 222 -2.86 -28.68 -14.03
N SER A 223 -1.63 -28.26 -14.39
CA SER A 223 -0.71 -27.58 -13.47
C SER A 223 -1.27 -26.24 -12.97
N ASN A 224 -2.22 -25.65 -13.70
CA ASN A 224 -2.89 -24.40 -13.36
C ASN A 224 -3.99 -24.56 -12.29
N TYR A 225 -4.29 -25.77 -11.83
CA TYR A 225 -5.33 -26.04 -10.84
C TYR A 225 -4.76 -26.26 -9.42
N ARG A 226 -5.51 -25.82 -8.41
CA ARG A 226 -5.25 -26.11 -6.98
C ARG A 226 -6.14 -27.27 -6.51
N PRO A 227 -5.59 -28.26 -5.79
CA PRO A 227 -6.38 -29.34 -5.21
C PRO A 227 -7.02 -28.90 -3.87
N VAL A 228 -8.24 -28.32 -3.90
CA VAL A 228 -8.92 -27.93 -2.65
C VAL A 228 -9.64 -29.11 -2.03
N SER A 229 -9.22 -29.52 -0.83
CA SER A 229 -9.81 -30.61 -0.06
C SER A 229 -11.05 -30.16 0.71
N LEU A 230 -12.20 -30.73 0.36
CA LEU A 230 -13.42 -30.67 1.17
C LEU A 230 -13.39 -31.81 2.20
N LEU A 231 -13.28 -31.44 3.46
CA LEU A 231 -13.37 -32.35 4.61
C LEU A 231 -14.78 -32.31 5.19
N SER A 232 -15.21 -33.42 5.81
CA SER A 232 -16.52 -33.49 6.48
C SER A 232 -16.66 -32.41 7.54
N PHE A 233 -17.89 -31.94 7.73
CA PHE A 233 -18.12 -30.81 8.63
C PHE A 233 -17.78 -31.14 10.09
N LEU A 234 -18.13 -32.35 10.56
CA LEU A 234 -17.78 -32.82 11.91
C LEU A 234 -16.26 -33.00 12.10
N SER A 235 -15.54 -33.41 11.04
CA SER A 235 -14.07 -33.47 11.09
C SER A 235 -13.47 -32.08 11.34
N LYS A 236 -14.00 -31.05 10.67
CA LYS A 236 -13.55 -29.66 10.88
C LYS A 236 -13.85 -29.13 12.28
N ILE A 237 -14.96 -29.56 12.91
CA ILE A 237 -15.28 -29.20 14.30
C ILE A 237 -14.24 -29.82 15.24
N LEU A 238 -13.95 -31.11 15.08
CA LEU A 238 -12.91 -31.79 15.86
C LEU A 238 -11.53 -31.13 15.65
N GLU A 239 -11.14 -30.87 14.40
CA GLU A 239 -9.88 -30.18 14.11
C GLU A 239 -9.82 -28.77 14.75
N ARG A 240 -10.94 -28.03 14.77
CA ARG A 240 -11.00 -26.70 15.40
C ARG A 240 -10.75 -26.78 16.90
N ILE A 241 -11.34 -27.75 17.59
CA ILE A 241 -11.15 -27.97 19.03
C ILE A 241 -9.68 -28.25 19.32
N VAL A 242 -9.07 -29.20 18.59
CA VAL A 242 -7.64 -29.52 18.76
C VAL A 242 -6.76 -28.33 18.40
N CYS A 243 -7.12 -27.57 17.36
CA CYS A 243 -6.39 -26.36 16.96
C CYS A 243 -6.40 -25.30 18.07
N ASN A 244 -7.54 -25.11 18.76
CA ASN A 244 -7.64 -24.17 19.86
C ASN A 244 -6.73 -24.60 21.02
N GLN A 245 -6.85 -25.85 21.48
CA GLN A 245 -6.02 -26.38 22.58
C GLN A 245 -4.52 -26.33 22.27
N LEU A 246 -4.13 -26.69 21.04
CA LEU A 246 -2.73 -26.60 20.62
C LEU A 246 -2.25 -25.14 20.57
N SER A 247 -3.08 -24.21 20.08
CA SER A 247 -2.72 -22.79 20.04
C SER A 247 -2.57 -22.20 21.43
N ASP A 248 -3.44 -22.57 22.37
CA ASP A 248 -3.39 -22.12 23.76
C ASP A 248 -2.12 -22.63 24.45
N TYR A 249 -1.79 -23.92 24.27
CA TYR A 249 -0.55 -24.49 24.77
C TYR A 249 0.69 -23.77 24.22
N LEU A 250 0.75 -23.51 22.91
CA LEU A 250 1.89 -22.81 22.30
C LEU A 250 2.01 -21.36 22.79
N MET A 251 0.88 -20.68 23.02
CA MET A 251 0.83 -19.31 23.52
C MET A 251 1.27 -19.23 24.99
N GLN A 252 0.73 -20.08 25.86
CA GLN A 252 1.06 -20.10 27.29
C GLN A 252 2.55 -20.39 27.54
N ASN A 253 3.17 -21.16 26.65
CA ASN A 253 4.55 -21.59 26.77
C ASN A 253 5.54 -20.80 25.89
N ASN A 254 5.10 -19.71 25.25
CA ASN A 254 5.91 -18.87 24.36
C ASN A 254 6.65 -19.65 23.25
N LEU A 255 6.03 -20.72 22.73
CA LEU A 255 6.61 -21.60 21.70
C LEU A 255 6.35 -21.12 20.27
N HIS A 256 5.63 -20.01 20.10
CA HIS A 256 5.40 -19.41 18.80
C HIS A 256 6.60 -18.59 18.33
N ASP A 257 6.91 -18.73 17.04
CA ASP A 257 7.79 -17.79 16.35
C ASP A 257 7.16 -16.37 16.34
N PRO A 258 7.85 -15.35 16.91
CA PRO A 258 7.35 -13.97 16.96
C PRO A 258 7.29 -13.30 15.58
N ASN A 259 8.10 -13.73 14.61
CA ASN A 259 8.16 -13.16 13.26
C ASN A 259 7.18 -13.84 12.29
N ARG A 260 6.22 -14.59 12.81
CA ARG A 260 5.22 -15.30 12.01
C ARG A 260 3.82 -14.73 12.22
N SER A 261 3.14 -14.45 11.11
CA SER A 261 1.84 -13.75 11.09
C SER A 261 0.70 -14.53 10.42
N GLY A 262 1.01 -15.56 9.62
CA GLY A 262 -0.02 -16.36 8.96
C GLY A 262 -0.92 -17.08 9.97
N PHE A 263 -2.23 -17.06 9.73
CA PHE A 263 -3.26 -17.81 10.49
C PHE A 263 -3.31 -17.54 12.01
N LYS A 264 -2.78 -16.39 12.46
CA LYS A 264 -2.80 -15.99 13.87
C LYS A 264 -3.80 -14.86 14.12
N ALA A 265 -4.49 -14.92 15.24
CA ALA A 265 -5.35 -13.83 15.70
C ALA A 265 -4.54 -12.53 15.84
N ALA A 266 -5.18 -11.39 15.56
CA ALA A 266 -4.57 -10.05 15.56
C ALA A 266 -3.41 -9.82 14.57
N HIS A 267 -3.08 -10.78 13.71
CA HIS A 267 -2.10 -10.64 12.63
C HIS A 267 -2.82 -10.54 11.27
N SER A 268 -2.23 -9.86 10.31
CA SER A 268 -2.72 -9.77 8.93
C SER A 268 -1.57 -9.61 7.95
N THR A 269 -1.85 -9.66 6.65
CA THR A 269 -0.87 -9.30 5.62
C THR A 269 -0.40 -7.84 5.80
N GLU A 270 -1.30 -6.94 6.19
CA GLU A 270 -0.98 -5.53 6.46
C GLU A 270 -0.03 -5.37 7.65
N THR A 271 -0.24 -6.10 8.77
CA THR A 271 0.68 -6.02 9.92
C THR A 271 2.05 -6.61 9.59
N ALA A 272 2.09 -7.71 8.85
CA ALA A 272 3.33 -8.33 8.39
C ALA A 272 4.12 -7.40 7.48
N LEU A 273 3.47 -6.84 6.45
CA LEU A 273 4.12 -5.92 5.53
C LEU A 273 4.58 -4.64 6.21
N LEU A 274 3.85 -4.13 7.21
CA LEU A 274 4.31 -2.97 7.99
C LEU A 274 5.64 -3.24 8.71
N ALA A 275 5.79 -4.42 9.31
CA ALA A 275 7.04 -4.82 9.97
C ALA A 275 8.20 -4.92 8.96
N VAL A 276 7.94 -5.50 7.79
CA VAL A 276 8.91 -5.61 6.69
C VAL A 276 9.28 -4.21 6.18
N THR A 277 8.31 -3.36 5.85
CA THR A 277 8.57 -2.02 5.30
C THR A 277 9.25 -1.11 6.29
N GLU A 278 8.94 -1.20 7.58
CA GLU A 278 9.62 -0.41 8.62
C GLU A 278 11.11 -0.74 8.67
N LYS A 279 11.47 -2.03 8.69
CA LYS A 279 12.89 -2.46 8.64
C LYS A 279 13.62 -1.89 7.41
N LEU A 280 12.96 -1.91 6.25
CA LEU A 280 13.50 -1.37 5.01
C LEU A 280 13.66 0.16 5.06
N HIS A 281 12.69 0.88 5.64
CA HIS A 281 12.76 2.33 5.84
C HIS A 281 13.87 2.72 6.83
N VAL A 282 14.03 1.96 7.92
CA VAL A 282 15.09 2.18 8.91
C VAL A 282 16.47 1.96 8.28
N ALA A 283 16.65 0.85 7.54
CA ALA A 283 17.91 0.57 6.84
C ALA A 283 18.25 1.68 5.83
N ARG A 284 17.27 2.10 5.01
CA ARG A 284 17.46 3.19 4.06
C ARG A 284 17.79 4.53 4.74
N SER A 285 17.16 4.81 5.87
CA SER A 285 17.46 6.01 6.67
C SER A 285 18.88 5.98 7.24
N ALA A 286 19.43 4.79 7.47
CA ALA A 286 20.83 4.56 7.84
C ALA A 286 21.78 4.46 6.62
N LYS A 287 21.31 4.75 5.40
CA LYS A 287 22.05 4.61 4.12
C LYS A 287 22.55 3.20 3.83
N LEU A 288 21.85 2.19 4.33
CA LEU A 288 22.13 0.79 4.02
C LEU A 288 21.26 0.33 2.85
N SER A 289 21.86 -0.41 1.93
CA SER A 289 21.12 -1.17 0.93
C SER A 289 20.48 -2.38 1.59
N SER A 290 19.31 -2.81 1.11
CA SER A 290 18.62 -3.98 1.64
C SER A 290 18.17 -4.92 0.52
N VAL A 291 18.29 -6.22 0.77
CA VAL A 291 17.75 -7.29 -0.07
C VAL A 291 16.49 -7.83 0.57
N LEU A 292 15.42 -7.92 -0.21
CA LEU A 292 14.18 -8.61 0.13
C LEU A 292 14.04 -9.83 -0.78
N LEU A 293 14.04 -11.01 -0.19
CA LEU A 293 13.83 -12.29 -0.89
C LEU A 293 12.51 -12.91 -0.41
N ASP A 294 11.64 -13.28 -1.33
CA ASP A 294 10.39 -13.99 -1.01
C ASP A 294 10.55 -15.48 -1.36
N LEU A 295 10.54 -16.36 -0.37
CA LEU A 295 10.67 -17.81 -0.56
C LEU A 295 9.31 -18.47 -0.42
N SER A 296 8.95 -19.34 -1.37
CA SER A 296 7.78 -20.21 -1.25
C SER A 296 8.18 -21.69 -1.18
N ALA A 297 7.55 -22.42 -0.26
CA ALA A 297 7.69 -23.88 -0.12
C ALA A 297 6.38 -24.62 -0.44
N ALA A 298 6.47 -25.89 -0.80
CA ALA A 298 5.29 -26.70 -1.14
C ALA A 298 4.64 -27.35 0.10
N PHE A 299 3.42 -26.92 0.46
CA PHE A 299 2.60 -27.56 1.52
C PHE A 299 2.35 -29.06 1.30
N ASP A 300 2.30 -29.49 0.04
CA ASP A 300 1.99 -30.87 -0.36
C ASP A 300 3.11 -31.87 0.02
N THR A 301 4.28 -31.40 0.48
CA THR A 301 5.46 -32.26 0.70
C THR A 301 5.84 -32.44 2.17
N VAL A 302 5.02 -31.97 3.11
CA VAL A 302 5.30 -32.10 4.55
C VAL A 302 5.46 -33.59 4.92
N ASN A 303 6.63 -33.98 5.40
CA ASN A 303 6.87 -35.35 5.84
C ASN A 303 6.24 -35.59 7.22
N HIS A 304 5.41 -36.63 7.35
CA HIS A 304 4.70 -36.93 8.60
C HIS A 304 5.64 -37.33 9.74
N LYS A 305 6.73 -38.07 9.47
CA LYS A 305 7.70 -38.47 10.49
C LYS A 305 8.45 -37.26 11.03
N THR A 306 8.93 -36.39 10.14
CA THR A 306 9.59 -35.14 10.52
C THR A 306 8.65 -34.24 11.32
N LEU A 307 7.40 -34.09 10.88
CA LEU A 307 6.39 -33.30 11.59
C LEU A 307 6.14 -33.84 13.00
N LEU A 308 5.94 -35.15 13.17
CA LEU A 308 5.74 -35.77 14.48
C LEU A 308 6.98 -35.64 15.38
N SER A 309 8.19 -35.66 14.81
CA SER A 309 9.44 -35.38 15.54
C SER A 309 9.50 -33.92 16.01
N THR A 310 9.13 -32.97 15.16
CA THR A 310 9.03 -31.54 15.52
C THR A 310 7.97 -31.28 16.59
N LEU A 311 6.82 -31.93 16.53
CA LEU A 311 5.80 -31.82 17.59
C LEU A 311 6.34 -32.34 18.92
N ARG A 312 7.09 -33.46 18.90
CA ARG A 312 7.74 -34.01 20.10
C ARG A 312 8.78 -33.04 20.69
N SER A 313 9.59 -32.37 19.85
CA SER A 313 10.57 -31.39 20.35
C SER A 313 9.93 -30.13 20.94
N LEU A 314 8.67 -29.85 20.61
CA LEU A 314 7.85 -28.79 21.21
C LEU A 314 7.10 -29.25 22.48
N GLY A 315 7.36 -30.47 22.97
CA GLY A 315 6.76 -31.01 24.19
C GLY A 315 5.42 -31.74 23.99
N ILE A 316 5.00 -32.01 22.74
CA ILE A 316 3.75 -32.75 22.47
C ILE A 316 4.04 -34.25 22.55
N CYS A 317 3.48 -34.88 23.58
CA CYS A 317 3.79 -36.25 24.00
C CYS A 317 2.49 -37.02 24.32
N GLY A 318 2.61 -38.27 24.77
CA GLY A 318 1.47 -39.09 25.21
C GLY A 318 0.35 -39.25 24.15
N THR A 319 -0.89 -39.29 24.62
CA THR A 319 -2.09 -39.47 23.79
C THR A 319 -2.33 -38.28 22.86
N ALA A 320 -1.86 -37.08 23.20
CA ALA A 320 -1.90 -35.94 22.30
C ALA A 320 -1.04 -36.18 21.04
N ARG A 321 0.16 -36.75 21.19
CA ARG A 321 1.03 -37.10 20.05
C ARG A 321 0.41 -38.22 19.20
N GLU A 322 -0.19 -39.21 19.84
CA GLU A 322 -0.91 -40.30 19.17
C GLU A 322 -2.07 -39.77 18.33
N TRP A 323 -2.78 -38.75 18.84
CA TRP A 323 -3.84 -38.08 18.10
C TRP A 323 -3.33 -37.47 16.79
N PHE A 324 -2.23 -36.72 16.83
CA PHE A 324 -1.63 -36.15 15.62
C PHE A 324 -1.09 -37.23 14.67
N ALA A 325 -0.52 -38.32 15.19
CA ALA A 325 -0.10 -39.45 14.37
C ALA A 325 -1.30 -40.09 13.66
N SER A 326 -2.40 -40.33 14.38
CA SER A 326 -3.64 -40.83 13.80
C SER A 326 -4.29 -39.83 12.82
N TYR A 327 -4.18 -38.52 13.07
CA TYR A 327 -4.73 -37.50 12.20
C TYR A 327 -4.09 -37.52 10.81
N LEU A 328 -2.77 -37.77 10.75
CA LEU A 328 -1.96 -37.80 9.53
C LEU A 328 -2.03 -39.17 8.83
N ASP A 329 -2.05 -40.26 9.59
CA ASP A 329 -2.03 -41.62 9.06
C ASP A 329 -3.39 -42.07 8.49
N GLY A 330 -3.34 -42.97 7.49
CA GLY A 330 -4.53 -43.60 6.92
C GLY A 330 -5.47 -42.67 6.17
N ARG A 331 -5.00 -41.49 5.74
CA ARG A 331 -5.80 -40.53 4.99
C ARG A 331 -5.91 -40.90 3.52
N SER A 332 -7.07 -40.61 2.94
CA SER A 332 -7.31 -40.80 1.51
C SER A 332 -8.12 -39.65 0.91
N TYR A 333 -7.94 -39.38 -0.37
CA TYR A 333 -8.72 -38.41 -1.12
C TYR A 333 -9.24 -38.98 -2.43
N GLN A 334 -10.33 -38.40 -2.93
CA GLN A 334 -10.84 -38.61 -4.29
C GLN A 334 -10.99 -37.26 -4.98
N VAL A 335 -10.71 -37.17 -6.27
CA VAL A 335 -10.94 -35.94 -7.05
C VAL A 335 -12.33 -35.99 -7.65
N THR A 336 -13.08 -34.88 -7.57
CA THR A 336 -14.31 -34.69 -8.35
C THR A 336 -14.12 -33.63 -9.40
N TRP A 337 -14.44 -33.98 -10.64
CA TRP A 337 -14.40 -33.10 -11.79
C TRP A 337 -15.64 -33.30 -12.65
N LYS A 338 -16.38 -32.21 -12.94
CA LYS A 338 -17.62 -32.23 -13.74
C LYS A 338 -18.65 -33.30 -13.28
N GLY A 339 -18.74 -33.54 -11.97
CA GLY A 339 -19.67 -34.50 -11.37
C GLY A 339 -19.18 -35.96 -11.32
N LEU A 340 -18.08 -36.29 -12.00
CA LEU A 340 -17.44 -37.59 -11.94
C LEU A 340 -16.36 -37.62 -10.85
N THR A 341 -16.09 -38.81 -10.31
CA THR A 341 -15.18 -39.01 -9.18
C THR A 341 -14.09 -40.02 -9.55
N SER A 342 -12.84 -39.74 -9.16
CA SER A 342 -11.69 -40.63 -9.34
C SER A 342 -11.72 -41.84 -8.38
N ALA A 343 -10.85 -42.81 -8.64
CA ALA A 343 -10.47 -43.80 -7.64
C ALA A 343 -9.87 -43.13 -6.38
N PRO A 344 -10.02 -43.74 -5.19
CA PRO A 344 -9.41 -43.23 -3.96
C PRO A 344 -7.88 -43.34 -4.02
N ARG A 345 -7.20 -42.25 -3.63
CA ARG A 345 -5.74 -42.17 -3.52
C ARG A 345 -5.34 -41.98 -2.07
N ARG A 346 -4.25 -42.62 -1.64
CA ARG A 346 -3.70 -42.43 -0.29
C ARG A 346 -2.93 -41.10 -0.22
N LEU A 347 -2.99 -40.45 0.92
CA LEU A 347 -2.22 -39.23 1.21
C LEU A 347 -1.09 -39.58 2.20
N SER A 348 0.08 -39.94 1.67
CA SER A 348 1.24 -40.39 2.46
C SER A 348 2.13 -39.25 2.96
N THR A 349 2.04 -38.07 2.34
CA THR A 349 2.76 -36.85 2.70
C THR A 349 1.87 -35.63 2.55
N GLY A 350 2.27 -34.52 3.15
CA GLY A 350 1.52 -33.27 3.14
C GLY A 350 0.42 -33.21 4.20
N VAL A 351 -0.21 -32.04 4.28
CA VAL A 351 -1.43 -31.81 5.06
C VAL A 351 -2.57 -31.40 4.10
N PRO A 352 -3.83 -31.78 4.36
CA PRO A 352 -4.92 -31.50 3.42
C PRO A 352 -5.12 -29.99 3.20
N GLN A 353 -5.10 -29.54 1.94
CA GLN A 353 -5.32 -28.14 1.56
C GLN A 353 -6.79 -27.76 1.73
N GLY A 354 -7.14 -27.17 2.88
CA GLY A 354 -8.53 -26.90 3.29
C GLY A 354 -8.87 -27.45 4.68
N SER A 355 -7.93 -28.14 5.32
CA SER A 355 -7.99 -28.48 6.75
C SER A 355 -7.90 -27.24 7.64
N VAL A 356 -8.45 -27.36 8.84
CA VAL A 356 -8.35 -26.35 9.90
C VAL A 356 -6.97 -26.40 10.54
N LEU A 357 -6.43 -27.60 10.78
CA LEU A 357 -5.13 -27.81 11.44
C LEU A 357 -3.92 -27.65 10.53
N GLY A 358 -4.06 -27.92 9.22
CA GLY A 358 -2.94 -27.93 8.27
C GLY A 358 -2.06 -26.68 8.31
N PRO A 359 -2.63 -25.46 8.32
CA PRO A 359 -1.83 -24.24 8.41
C PRO A 359 -0.99 -24.11 9.68
N LEU A 360 -1.54 -24.50 10.84
CA LEU A 360 -0.82 -24.48 12.12
C LEU A 360 0.29 -25.54 12.12
N LEU A 361 0.01 -26.75 11.65
CA LEU A 361 1.01 -27.82 11.57
C LEU A 361 2.18 -27.46 10.64
N PHE A 362 1.91 -26.85 9.48
CA PHE A 362 2.97 -26.37 8.60
C PHE A 362 3.80 -25.26 9.24
N SER A 363 3.15 -24.37 10.00
CA SER A 363 3.87 -23.37 10.78
C SER A 363 4.83 -24.03 11.77
N LEU A 364 4.39 -25.05 12.52
CA LEU A 364 5.27 -25.75 13.45
C LEU A 364 6.40 -26.49 12.73
N TYR A 365 6.10 -27.12 11.60
CA TYR A 365 7.08 -27.81 10.76
C TYR A 365 8.26 -26.93 10.34
N THR A 366 7.99 -25.65 10.05
CA THR A 366 9.00 -24.68 9.60
C THR A 366 9.58 -23.85 10.74
N HIS A 367 9.29 -24.16 12.00
CA HIS A 367 9.69 -23.34 13.15
C HIS A 367 11.22 -23.18 13.29
N SER A 368 12.01 -24.23 13.05
CA SER A 368 13.48 -24.15 13.18
C SER A 368 14.17 -23.37 12.06
N LEU A 369 13.50 -23.13 10.93
CA LEU A 369 14.07 -22.39 9.79
C LEU A 369 14.52 -20.98 10.20
N GLY A 370 13.80 -20.34 11.12
CA GLY A 370 14.14 -19.02 11.63
C GLY A 370 15.53 -18.94 12.26
N LYS A 371 15.99 -20.01 12.93
CA LYS A 371 17.33 -20.08 13.54
C LYS A 371 18.43 -20.11 12.48
N VAL A 372 18.21 -20.87 11.39
CA VAL A 372 19.14 -20.92 10.24
C VAL A 372 19.24 -19.56 9.57
N ILE A 373 18.11 -18.87 9.38
CA ILE A 373 18.13 -17.53 8.78
C ILE A 373 18.89 -16.55 9.66
N SER A 374 18.60 -16.53 10.96
CA SER A 374 19.22 -15.59 11.89
C SER A 374 20.71 -15.84 12.12
N SER A 375 21.22 -17.07 11.97
CA SER A 375 22.65 -17.35 12.10
C SER A 375 23.49 -16.67 11.00
N HIS A 376 22.89 -16.34 9.86
CA HIS A 376 23.52 -15.58 8.78
C HIS A 376 23.37 -14.05 8.93
N GLY A 377 22.78 -13.56 10.02
CA GLY A 377 22.52 -12.14 10.23
C GLY A 377 21.31 -11.60 9.45
N PHE A 378 20.49 -12.47 8.88
CA PHE A 378 19.26 -12.09 8.20
C PHE A 378 18.14 -11.93 9.20
N SER A 379 17.31 -10.92 9.00
CA SER A 379 16.00 -10.88 9.63
C SER A 379 14.96 -11.47 8.69
N TYR A 380 13.87 -12.01 9.22
CA TYR A 380 12.83 -12.58 8.39
C TYR A 380 11.44 -12.21 8.89
N HIS A 381 10.46 -12.48 8.04
CA HIS A 381 9.05 -12.48 8.37
C HIS A 381 8.38 -13.62 7.63
N CYS A 382 7.51 -14.36 8.30
CA CYS A 382 6.79 -15.48 7.68
C CYS A 382 5.28 -15.19 7.67
N TYR A 383 4.65 -15.42 6.53
CA TYR A 383 3.20 -15.44 6.39
C TYR A 383 2.78 -16.70 5.65
N ALA A 384 2.26 -17.68 6.40
CA ALA A 384 1.98 -19.01 5.85
C ALA A 384 3.25 -19.67 5.30
N ASP A 385 3.25 -20.05 4.02
CA ASP A 385 4.39 -20.59 3.26
C ASP A 385 5.37 -19.52 2.75
N ASP A 386 4.93 -18.27 2.65
CA ASP A 386 5.77 -17.19 2.14
C ASP A 386 6.70 -16.69 3.25
N THR A 387 8.00 -16.81 3.02
CA THR A 387 9.06 -16.35 3.93
C THR A 387 9.83 -15.21 3.30
N GLN A 388 9.69 -14.02 3.87
CA GLN A 388 10.42 -12.82 3.48
C GLN A 388 11.74 -12.78 4.25
N LEU A 389 12.88 -12.82 3.54
CA LEU A 389 14.20 -12.58 4.12
C LEU A 389 14.60 -11.12 3.87
N ILE A 390 15.15 -10.47 4.89
CA ILE A 390 15.60 -9.08 4.85
C ILE A 390 17.04 -9.03 5.36
N PHE A 391 17.93 -8.53 4.50
CA PHE A 391 19.33 -8.33 4.82
C PHE A 391 19.77 -6.94 4.42
N SER A 392 20.34 -6.20 5.37
CA SER A 392 20.78 -4.82 5.16
C SER A 392 22.30 -4.73 5.28
N PHE A 393 22.93 -4.05 4.34
CA PHE A 393 24.39 -3.96 4.24
C PHE A 393 24.83 -2.59 3.66
N PRO A 394 26.06 -2.13 3.98
CA PRO A 394 26.62 -0.94 3.35
C PRO A 394 26.82 -1.14 1.84
N PHE A 395 26.68 -0.09 1.03
CA PHE A 395 26.89 -0.19 -0.42
C PHE A 395 28.29 -0.70 -0.80
N SER A 396 29.31 -0.39 0.01
CA SER A 396 30.69 -0.84 -0.18
C SER A 396 30.95 -2.32 0.14
N ASP A 397 29.96 -3.05 0.65
CA ASP A 397 30.14 -4.41 1.12
C ASP A 397 30.11 -5.41 -0.05
N THR A 398 31.29 -5.80 -0.52
CA THR A 398 31.48 -6.77 -1.61
C THR A 398 31.15 -8.20 -1.20
N THR A 399 31.04 -8.50 0.11
CA THR A 399 30.73 -9.84 0.63
C THR A 399 29.23 -10.13 0.69
N ALA A 400 28.37 -9.13 0.41
CA ALA A 400 26.93 -9.26 0.48
C ALA A 400 26.39 -10.41 -0.39
N SER A 401 26.83 -10.52 -1.65
CA SER A 401 26.38 -11.61 -2.54
C SER A 401 26.76 -12.99 -2.02
N ALA A 402 27.99 -13.14 -1.50
CA ALA A 402 28.48 -14.40 -0.94
C ALA A 402 27.69 -14.82 0.30
N ARG A 403 27.40 -13.90 1.23
CA ARG A 403 26.58 -14.19 2.43
C ARG A 403 25.14 -14.53 2.09
N ILE A 404 24.53 -13.83 1.11
CA ILE A 404 23.18 -14.18 0.66
C ILE A 404 23.17 -15.57 0.03
N SER A 405 24.16 -15.88 -0.81
CA SER A 405 24.28 -17.20 -1.44
C SER A 405 24.51 -18.31 -0.40
N ALA A 406 25.35 -18.08 0.61
CA ALA A 406 25.59 -19.02 1.71
C ALA A 406 24.32 -19.26 2.55
N CYS A 407 23.60 -18.19 2.91
CA CYS A 407 22.32 -18.28 3.62
C CYS A 407 21.30 -19.09 2.82
N LEU A 408 21.17 -18.83 1.51
CA LEU A 408 20.27 -19.57 0.64
C LEU A 408 20.68 -21.03 0.46
N ALA A 409 21.98 -21.34 0.43
CA ALA A 409 22.47 -22.71 0.39
C ALA A 409 22.11 -23.49 1.66
N ASP A 410 22.28 -22.90 2.84
CA ASP A 410 21.91 -23.50 4.11
C ASP A 410 20.39 -23.66 4.26
N ILE A 411 19.61 -22.68 3.80
CA ILE A 411 18.15 -22.80 3.72
C ILE A 411 17.76 -23.94 2.79
N SER A 412 18.39 -24.06 1.62
CA SER A 412 18.13 -25.14 0.67
C SER A 412 18.48 -26.50 1.27
N SER A 413 19.62 -26.61 1.96
CA SER A 413 20.04 -27.81 2.67
C SER A 413 19.05 -28.18 3.78
N TRP A 414 18.67 -27.21 4.61
CA TRP A 414 17.66 -27.38 5.66
C TRP A 414 16.32 -27.83 5.09
N MET A 415 15.83 -27.17 4.03
CA MET A 415 14.59 -27.55 3.35
C MET A 415 14.66 -28.97 2.81
N THR A 416 15.77 -29.35 2.18
CA THR A 416 15.99 -30.71 1.65
C THR A 416 15.97 -31.75 2.77
N ALA A 417 16.65 -31.50 3.89
CA ALA A 417 16.63 -32.36 5.07
C ALA A 417 15.22 -32.50 5.68
N HIS A 418 14.39 -31.46 5.54
CA HIS A 418 12.98 -31.46 5.95
C HIS A 418 12.04 -31.81 4.79
N GLN A 419 12.53 -32.38 3.68
CA GLN A 419 11.73 -32.81 2.52
C GLN A 419 10.78 -31.70 1.97
N LEU A 420 11.22 -30.45 2.06
CA LEU A 420 10.57 -29.29 1.46
C LEU A 420 11.28 -28.93 0.17
N LYS A 421 10.48 -28.64 -0.85
CA LYS A 421 11.00 -28.13 -2.12
C LYS A 421 10.85 -26.62 -2.19
N LEU A 422 11.97 -25.93 -2.32
CA LEU A 422 12.02 -24.51 -2.65
C LEU A 422 11.47 -24.32 -4.07
N ASN A 423 10.78 -23.21 -4.32
CA ASN A 423 10.23 -22.89 -5.64
C ASN A 423 10.95 -21.70 -6.29
N PRO A 424 12.04 -21.93 -7.06
CA PRO A 424 12.82 -20.85 -7.67
C PRO A 424 11.98 -19.93 -8.57
N SER A 425 10.97 -20.48 -9.27
CA SER A 425 10.11 -19.70 -10.18
C SER A 425 9.22 -18.66 -9.48
N LYS A 426 9.03 -18.82 -8.16
CA LYS A 426 8.30 -17.86 -7.32
C LYS A 426 9.23 -16.99 -6.49
N THR A 427 10.51 -17.35 -6.40
CA THR A 427 11.47 -16.60 -5.61
C THR A 427 11.81 -15.30 -6.32
N GLU A 428 11.38 -14.17 -5.74
CA GLU A 428 11.68 -12.84 -6.26
C GLU A 428 12.74 -12.16 -5.38
N LEU A 429 13.74 -11.56 -6.03
CA LEU A 429 14.77 -10.74 -5.41
C LEU A 429 14.49 -9.26 -5.69
N LEU A 430 14.35 -8.46 -4.62
CA LEU A 430 14.22 -7.01 -4.70
C LEU A 430 15.36 -6.35 -3.92
N ILE A 431 16.09 -5.45 -4.59
CA ILE A 431 17.13 -4.62 -3.95
C ILE A 431 16.57 -3.23 -3.72
N ILE A 432 16.66 -2.77 -2.48
CA ILE A 432 16.27 -1.42 -2.05
C ILE A 432 17.55 -0.68 -1.70
N PRO A 433 17.98 0.29 -2.52
CA PRO A 433 19.24 0.98 -2.29
C PRO A 433 19.14 1.98 -1.15
N GLY A 434 20.23 2.13 -0.39
CA GLY A 434 20.33 3.11 0.70
C GLY A 434 20.40 4.56 0.21
N ASP A 435 21.00 4.79 -0.96
CA ASP A 435 21.12 6.08 -1.64
C ASP A 435 20.63 5.94 -3.10
N PRO A 436 20.08 6.97 -3.78
CA PRO A 436 19.61 6.89 -5.17
C PRO A 436 20.70 6.66 -6.24
N SER A 437 21.89 6.19 -5.86
CA SER A 437 23.02 5.87 -6.74
C SER A 437 22.70 4.68 -7.68
N PRO A 438 23.46 4.49 -8.78
CA PRO A 438 23.19 3.42 -9.75
C PRO A 438 23.13 2.04 -9.08
N ALA A 439 22.27 1.19 -9.65
CA ALA A 439 21.93 -0.12 -9.11
C ALA A 439 23.19 -0.99 -8.93
N GLN A 440 23.30 -1.62 -7.76
CA GLN A 440 24.33 -2.61 -7.51
C GLN A 440 23.99 -3.88 -8.27
N ASP A 441 24.93 -4.37 -9.10
CA ASP A 441 24.74 -5.60 -9.86
C ASP A 441 25.02 -6.79 -8.93
N LEU A 442 23.97 -7.23 -8.25
CA LEU A 442 23.98 -8.32 -7.28
C LEU A 442 23.33 -9.54 -7.91
N ALA A 443 24.11 -10.30 -8.69
CA ALA A 443 23.71 -11.62 -9.15
C ALA A 443 23.84 -12.61 -7.99
N ILE A 444 22.74 -13.33 -7.70
CA ILE A 444 22.68 -14.29 -6.59
C ILE A 444 22.40 -15.68 -7.17
N SER A 445 23.20 -16.66 -6.75
CA SER A 445 23.01 -18.07 -7.10
C SER A 445 21.99 -18.72 -6.17
N LEU A 446 20.89 -19.23 -6.72
CA LEU A 446 19.89 -20.01 -6.01
C LEU A 446 19.77 -21.38 -6.67
N SER A 447 20.27 -22.43 -6.00
CA SER A 447 20.08 -23.84 -6.44
C SER A 447 20.37 -24.07 -7.93
N ASN A 448 21.54 -23.59 -8.40
CA ASN A 448 22.02 -23.65 -9.79
C ASN A 448 21.28 -22.74 -10.80
N SER A 449 20.39 -21.85 -10.34
CA SER A 449 19.76 -20.80 -11.16
C SER A 449 20.19 -19.41 -10.69
N MET A 450 20.50 -18.52 -11.63
CA MET A 450 20.82 -17.12 -11.30
C MET A 450 19.51 -16.33 -11.14
N THR A 451 19.27 -15.78 -9.95
CA THR A 451 18.19 -14.83 -9.71
C THR A 451 18.73 -13.41 -9.80
N SER A 452 18.27 -12.65 -10.79
CA SER A 452 18.62 -11.25 -10.94
C SER A 452 17.67 -10.34 -10.16
N PRO A 453 18.14 -9.17 -9.70
CA PRO A 453 17.28 -8.20 -9.03
C PRO A 453 16.15 -7.70 -9.93
N THR A 454 14.94 -7.67 -9.39
CA THR A 454 13.77 -7.09 -10.07
C THR A 454 13.53 -5.66 -9.61
N ALA A 455 12.99 -4.80 -10.50
CA ALA A 455 12.66 -3.42 -10.15
C ALA A 455 11.44 -3.31 -9.22
N SER A 456 10.55 -4.31 -9.27
CA SER A 456 9.41 -4.43 -8.38
C SER A 456 9.02 -5.89 -8.18
N ALA A 457 8.66 -6.25 -6.94
CA ALA A 457 8.26 -7.59 -6.55
C ALA A 457 6.87 -7.56 -5.89
N ARG A 458 6.10 -8.65 -6.01
CA ARG A 458 4.79 -8.77 -5.37
C ARG A 458 4.89 -9.54 -4.07
N ASN A 459 4.68 -8.85 -2.95
CA ASN A 459 4.77 -9.40 -1.60
C ASN A 459 3.41 -9.32 -0.89
N LEU A 460 2.84 -10.47 -0.49
CA LEU A 460 1.54 -10.62 0.20
C LEU A 460 0.39 -9.78 -0.42
N GLY A 461 0.38 -9.69 -1.75
CA GLY A 461 -0.64 -8.96 -2.51
C GLY A 461 -0.34 -7.49 -2.79
N VAL A 462 0.75 -6.94 -2.26
CA VAL A 462 1.22 -5.57 -2.51
C VAL A 462 2.43 -5.60 -3.45
N THR A 463 2.53 -4.64 -4.36
CA THR A 463 3.69 -4.55 -5.27
C THR A 463 4.66 -3.51 -4.71
N MET A 464 5.83 -3.96 -4.27
CA MET A 464 6.89 -3.10 -3.75
C MET A 464 7.89 -2.80 -4.85
N ASP A 465 8.23 -1.53 -5.05
CA ASP A 465 9.34 -1.10 -5.92
C ASP A 465 10.60 -0.81 -5.10
N ASN A 466 11.75 -0.82 -5.77
CA ASN A 466 13.04 -0.54 -5.14
C ASN A 466 13.15 0.84 -4.47
N GLN A 467 12.25 1.77 -4.75
CA GLN A 467 12.18 3.08 -4.10
C GLN A 467 11.15 3.16 -2.98
N LEU A 468 10.41 2.08 -2.69
CA LEU A 468 9.28 2.07 -1.75
C LEU A 468 8.25 3.19 -2.06
N SER A 469 8.09 3.54 -3.34
CA SER A 469 7.13 4.56 -3.80
C SER A 469 5.71 4.03 -3.91
N PHE A 470 5.56 2.70 -4.02
CA PHE A 470 4.31 1.97 -4.26
C PHE A 470 3.56 2.41 -5.54
N SER A 471 4.27 3.04 -6.48
CA SER A 471 3.68 3.61 -7.69
C SER A 471 3.04 2.54 -8.59
N SER A 472 3.73 1.41 -8.78
CA SER A 472 3.22 0.24 -9.51
C SER A 472 1.99 -0.36 -8.81
N HIS A 473 2.03 -0.48 -7.48
CA HIS A 473 0.88 -0.95 -6.70
C HIS A 473 -0.35 -0.05 -6.86
N VAL A 474 -0.19 1.26 -6.64
CA VAL A 474 -1.28 2.23 -6.80
C VAL A 474 -1.87 2.18 -8.20
N THR A 475 -1.02 2.03 -9.23
CA THR A 475 -1.46 1.91 -10.63
C THR A 475 -2.28 0.64 -10.85
N ASN A 476 -1.82 -0.51 -10.34
CA ASN A 476 -2.52 -1.79 -10.46
C ASN A 476 -3.87 -1.79 -9.73
N VAL A 477 -3.93 -1.24 -8.51
CA VAL A 477 -5.18 -1.07 -7.75
C VAL A 477 -6.14 -0.15 -8.51
N THR A 478 -5.65 0.98 -9.02
CA THR A 478 -6.45 1.93 -9.81
C THR A 478 -7.03 1.27 -11.06
N ARG A 479 -6.22 0.52 -11.82
CA ARG A 479 -6.66 -0.20 -13.03
C ARG A 479 -7.74 -1.23 -12.70
N SER A 480 -7.51 -2.04 -11.66
CA SER A 480 -8.48 -3.04 -11.20
C SER A 480 -9.80 -2.39 -10.78
N CYS A 481 -9.75 -1.30 -10.00
CA CYS A 481 -10.95 -0.59 -9.56
C CYS A 481 -11.72 0.06 -10.71
N ARG A 482 -11.03 0.61 -11.73
CA ARG A 482 -11.71 1.14 -12.94
C ARG A 482 -12.45 0.04 -13.69
N PHE A 483 -11.83 -1.11 -13.87
CA PHE A 483 -12.45 -2.25 -14.52
C PHE A 483 -13.70 -2.72 -13.76
N LEU A 484 -13.63 -2.77 -12.42
CA LEU A 484 -14.78 -3.13 -11.59
C LEU A 484 -15.89 -2.10 -11.67
N LEU A 485 -15.59 -0.80 -11.57
CA LEU A 485 -16.59 0.26 -11.73
C LEU A 485 -17.25 0.22 -13.10
N TYR A 486 -16.48 -0.04 -14.16
CA TYR A 486 -17.01 -0.23 -15.51
C TYR A 486 -17.99 -1.41 -15.57
N ASN A 487 -17.63 -2.55 -15.00
CA ASN A 487 -18.50 -3.72 -14.95
C ASN A 487 -19.77 -3.47 -14.14
N ILE A 488 -19.67 -2.85 -12.95
CA ILE A 488 -20.85 -2.49 -12.15
C ILE A 488 -21.75 -1.53 -12.94
N ARG A 489 -21.18 -0.57 -13.68
CA ARG A 489 -21.94 0.36 -14.52
C ARG A 489 -22.73 -0.34 -15.63
N ARG A 490 -22.21 -1.42 -16.22
CA ARG A 490 -22.91 -2.20 -17.26
C ARG A 490 -24.20 -2.86 -16.75
N ILE A 491 -24.24 -3.23 -15.48
CA ILE A 491 -25.38 -3.90 -14.87
C ILE A 491 -26.21 -2.97 -13.98
N GLN A 492 -25.80 -1.72 -13.82
CA GLN A 492 -26.45 -0.72 -12.97
C GLN A 492 -27.96 -0.58 -13.22
N PRO A 493 -28.49 -0.68 -14.46
CA PRO A 493 -29.94 -0.64 -14.69
C PRO A 493 -30.72 -1.74 -13.94
N PHE A 494 -30.05 -2.82 -13.55
CA PHE A 494 -30.63 -3.97 -12.87
C PHE A 494 -30.39 -3.95 -11.35
N LEU A 495 -29.70 -2.94 -10.81
CA LEU A 495 -29.33 -2.85 -9.40
C LEU A 495 -30.21 -1.86 -8.65
N SER A 496 -30.60 -2.21 -7.42
CA SER A 496 -31.11 -1.22 -6.46
C SER A 496 -29.98 -0.31 -5.97
N THR A 497 -30.33 0.84 -5.40
CA THR A 497 -29.36 1.77 -4.79
C THR A 497 -28.55 1.07 -3.69
N GLN A 498 -29.21 0.28 -2.84
CA GLN A 498 -28.57 -0.50 -1.78
C GLN A 498 -27.61 -1.56 -2.34
N ALA A 499 -28.03 -2.34 -3.34
CA ALA A 499 -27.17 -3.34 -3.97
C ALA A 499 -25.94 -2.69 -4.63
N THR A 500 -26.13 -1.53 -5.26
CA THR A 500 -25.04 -0.72 -5.83
C THR A 500 -24.04 -0.29 -4.75
N GLN A 501 -24.54 0.18 -3.59
CA GLN A 501 -23.69 0.58 -2.47
C GLN A 501 -22.83 -0.59 -1.97
N VAL A 502 -23.46 -1.76 -1.73
CA VAL A 502 -22.78 -2.97 -1.25
C VAL A 502 -21.71 -3.43 -2.24
N LEU A 503 -22.01 -3.41 -3.54
CA LEU A 503 -21.03 -3.79 -4.58
C LEU A 503 -19.85 -2.83 -4.67
N VAL A 504 -20.10 -1.52 -4.64
CA VAL A 504 -19.04 -0.51 -4.65
C VAL A 504 -18.17 -0.63 -3.39
N GLN A 505 -18.78 -0.79 -2.22
CA GLN A 505 -18.06 -0.95 -0.96
C GLN A 505 -17.21 -2.23 -0.95
N SER A 506 -17.79 -3.37 -1.33
CA SER A 506 -17.14 -4.68 -1.27
C SER A 506 -16.12 -4.93 -2.37
N LEU A 507 -16.25 -4.33 -3.55
CA LEU A 507 -15.35 -4.56 -4.69
C LEU A 507 -14.37 -3.41 -4.93
N VAL A 508 -14.78 -2.16 -4.70
CA VAL A 508 -13.94 -0.99 -5.01
C VAL A 508 -13.29 -0.45 -3.74
N ILE A 509 -14.11 -0.07 -2.75
CA ILE A 509 -13.59 0.58 -1.54
C ILE A 509 -12.72 -0.37 -0.71
N SER A 510 -13.09 -1.65 -0.58
CA SER A 510 -12.28 -2.68 0.07
C SER A 510 -10.87 -2.81 -0.54
N ARG A 511 -10.73 -2.64 -1.85
CA ARG A 511 -9.44 -2.66 -2.56
C ARG A 511 -8.61 -1.41 -2.30
N LEU A 512 -9.26 -0.26 -2.11
CA LEU A 512 -8.58 0.97 -1.69
C LEU A 512 -8.11 0.90 -0.24
N ASP A 513 -8.78 0.10 0.60
CA ASP A 513 -8.47 -0.05 2.03
C ASP A 513 -7.52 -1.20 2.34
N TYR A 514 -7.30 -2.13 1.41
CA TYR A 514 -6.38 -3.26 1.59
C TYR A 514 -4.93 -2.77 1.66
N CYS A 515 -4.26 -3.04 2.79
CA CYS A 515 -2.86 -2.65 3.05
C CYS A 515 -2.57 -1.15 2.86
N ASN A 516 -3.57 -0.28 3.04
CA ASN A 516 -3.41 1.14 2.76
C ASN A 516 -2.56 1.87 3.80
N SER A 517 -2.30 1.27 4.97
CA SER A 517 -1.38 1.84 5.96
C SER A 517 0.06 1.95 5.44
N LEU A 518 0.45 1.10 4.48
CA LEU A 518 1.78 1.15 3.84
C LEU A 518 1.99 2.43 3.03
N LEU A 519 0.90 3.09 2.62
CA LEU A 519 0.94 4.34 1.85
C LEU A 519 1.06 5.58 2.76
N ALA A 520 1.16 5.39 4.08
CA ALA A 520 1.34 6.48 5.02
C ALA A 520 2.68 7.19 4.77
N GLY A 521 2.67 8.53 4.83
CA GLY A 521 3.87 9.34 4.59
C GLY A 521 4.22 9.59 3.11
N LEU A 522 3.57 8.90 2.17
CA LEU A 522 3.74 9.19 0.74
C LEU A 522 3.15 10.57 0.36
N PRO A 523 3.72 11.24 -0.66
CA PRO A 523 3.22 12.54 -1.08
C PRO A 523 1.83 12.42 -1.72
N LEU A 524 1.00 13.47 -1.56
CA LEU A 524 -0.41 13.44 -1.99
C LEU A 524 -0.60 13.15 -3.48
N ASN A 525 0.37 13.53 -4.33
CA ASN A 525 0.35 13.22 -5.76
C ASN A 525 0.46 11.71 -6.04
N ALA A 526 1.20 10.95 -5.24
CA ALA A 526 1.35 9.50 -5.39
C ALA A 526 0.04 8.76 -5.09
N ILE A 527 -0.72 9.21 -4.08
CA ILE A 527 -2.02 8.60 -3.71
C ILE A 527 -3.23 9.22 -4.44
N ARG A 528 -3.03 10.33 -5.17
CA ARG A 528 -4.10 11.02 -5.94
C ARG A 528 -4.89 10.09 -6.87
N PRO A 529 -4.29 9.12 -7.59
CA PRO A 529 -5.04 8.19 -8.43
C PRO A 529 -6.12 7.42 -7.65
N LEU A 530 -5.84 6.99 -6.42
CA LEU A 530 -6.79 6.32 -5.54
C LEU A 530 -7.95 7.25 -5.16
N GLN A 531 -7.65 8.52 -4.84
CA GLN A 531 -8.68 9.53 -4.56
C GLN A 531 -9.58 9.76 -5.78
N MET A 532 -9.02 9.72 -7.00
CA MET A 532 -9.81 9.83 -8.23
C MET A 532 -10.75 8.65 -8.42
N ILE A 533 -10.35 7.43 -8.02
CA ILE A 533 -11.24 6.25 -8.02
C ILE A 533 -12.38 6.43 -7.03
N GLN A 534 -12.09 6.85 -5.80
CA GLN A 534 -13.14 7.11 -4.81
C GLN A 534 -14.13 8.17 -5.31
N ASN A 535 -13.62 9.24 -5.93
CA ASN A 535 -14.43 10.29 -6.52
C ASN A 535 -15.30 9.77 -7.68
N ALA A 536 -14.75 8.90 -8.54
CA ALA A 536 -15.50 8.26 -9.61
C ALA A 536 -16.59 7.33 -9.06
N ALA A 537 -16.29 6.58 -7.99
CA ALA A 537 -17.26 5.72 -7.32
C ALA A 537 -18.41 6.52 -6.69
N ALA A 538 -18.12 7.66 -6.06
CA ALA A 538 -19.16 8.54 -5.50
C ALA A 538 -20.08 9.10 -6.60
N ARG A 539 -19.51 9.60 -7.71
CA ARG A 539 -20.31 10.06 -8.86
C ARG A 539 -21.13 8.95 -9.48
N PHE A 540 -20.55 7.76 -9.59
CA PHE A 540 -21.24 6.57 -10.08
C PHE A 540 -22.47 6.25 -9.21
N PHE A 541 -22.33 6.31 -7.89
CA PHE A 541 -23.43 6.05 -6.96
C PHE A 541 -24.62 7.01 -7.14
N PHE A 542 -24.35 8.31 -7.28
CA PHE A 542 -25.39 9.33 -7.49
C PHE A 542 -25.78 9.52 -8.97
N ASN A 543 -25.30 8.67 -9.87
CA ASN A 543 -25.51 8.79 -11.32
C ASN A 543 -25.15 10.17 -11.90
N LEU A 544 -24.08 10.79 -11.39
CA LEU A 544 -23.65 12.12 -11.80
C LEU A 544 -22.58 12.10 -12.90
N PRO A 545 -22.53 13.15 -13.75
CA PRO A 545 -21.49 13.31 -14.76
C PRO A 545 -20.06 13.27 -14.20
N LYS A 546 -19.10 12.94 -15.09
CA LYS A 546 -17.67 12.77 -14.75
C LYS A 546 -17.06 13.97 -14.01
N PHE A 547 -17.50 15.19 -14.31
CA PHE A 547 -16.91 16.42 -13.79
C PHE A 547 -17.68 17.02 -12.61
N SER A 548 -18.76 16.39 -12.14
CA SER A 548 -19.54 16.88 -11.01
C SER A 548 -18.70 17.00 -9.74
N HIS A 549 -19.01 18.00 -8.92
CA HIS A 549 -18.32 18.27 -7.66
C HIS A 549 -18.56 17.12 -6.67
N THR A 550 -17.48 16.60 -6.06
CA THR A 550 -17.54 15.35 -5.26
C THR A 550 -17.56 15.57 -3.76
N THR A 551 -17.25 16.76 -3.28
CA THR A 551 -17.29 17.08 -1.86
C THR A 551 -18.66 16.81 -1.23
N PRO A 552 -19.80 17.33 -1.74
CA PRO A 552 -21.11 17.05 -1.15
C PRO A 552 -21.47 15.56 -1.19
N LEU A 553 -21.09 14.86 -2.27
CA LEU A 553 -21.35 13.43 -2.45
C LEU A 553 -20.61 12.56 -1.41
N ARG A 554 -19.38 12.95 -1.04
CA ARG A 554 -18.62 12.22 -0.02
C ARG A 554 -19.18 12.49 1.37
N HIS A 555 -19.66 13.70 1.64
CA HIS A 555 -20.32 14.02 2.90
C HIS A 555 -21.60 13.20 3.08
N SER A 556 -22.46 13.13 2.06
CA SER A 556 -23.68 12.31 2.11
C SER A 556 -23.40 10.81 2.22
N LEU A 557 -22.30 10.33 1.65
CA LEU A 557 -21.86 8.93 1.79
C LEU A 557 -21.10 8.64 3.08
N HIS A 558 -20.80 9.65 3.91
CA HIS A 558 -19.88 9.55 5.05
C HIS A 558 -18.50 8.96 4.68
N TRP A 559 -18.00 9.29 3.48
CA TRP A 559 -16.73 8.78 2.98
C TRP A 559 -15.57 9.73 3.32
N LEU A 560 -14.65 9.23 4.15
CA LEU A 560 -13.35 9.87 4.37
C LEU A 560 -12.53 9.93 3.08
N LEU A 561 -11.78 11.02 2.88
CA LEU A 561 -10.74 11.13 1.84
C LEU A 561 -9.76 9.96 1.94
N VAL A 562 -9.19 9.50 0.83
CA VAL A 562 -8.20 8.41 0.83
C VAL A 562 -7.04 8.69 1.78
N ALA A 563 -6.51 9.91 1.77
CA ALA A 563 -5.45 10.32 2.72
C ALA A 563 -5.90 10.21 4.19
N ALA A 564 -7.16 10.57 4.48
CA ALA A 564 -7.73 10.44 5.81
C ALA A 564 -8.00 8.97 6.19
N ARG A 565 -8.37 8.11 5.24
CA ARG A 565 -8.53 6.66 5.45
C ARG A 565 -7.21 5.98 5.79
N ILE A 566 -6.14 6.33 5.07
CA ILE A 566 -4.78 5.85 5.35
C ILE A 566 -4.39 6.27 6.78
N ARG A 567 -4.56 7.55 7.11
CA ARG A 567 -4.29 8.05 8.47
C ARG A 567 -5.12 7.34 9.53
N PHE A 568 -6.41 7.15 9.30
CA PHE A 568 -7.31 6.43 10.21
C PHE A 568 -6.84 4.99 10.43
N LYS A 569 -6.45 4.27 9.36
CA LYS A 569 -5.91 2.91 9.46
C LYS A 569 -4.65 2.86 10.30
N THR A 570 -3.69 3.76 10.04
CA THR A 570 -2.44 3.86 10.82
C THR A 570 -2.74 4.14 12.29
N LEU A 571 -3.64 5.08 12.59
CA LEU A 571 -4.03 5.40 13.97
C LEU A 571 -4.74 4.23 14.65
N MET A 572 -5.62 3.51 13.95
CA MET A 572 -6.28 2.32 14.46
C MET A 572 -5.27 1.21 14.80
N LEU A 573 -4.28 0.98 13.94
CA LEU A 573 -3.21 0.00 14.18
C LEU A 573 -2.34 0.42 15.38
N ALA A 574 -1.97 1.70 15.48
CA ALA A 574 -1.24 2.24 16.63
C ALA A 574 -2.04 2.12 17.94
N TYR A 575 -3.35 2.41 17.90
CA TYR A 575 -4.25 2.24 19.04
C TYR A 575 -4.33 0.79 19.48
N LYS A 576 -4.48 -0.16 18.53
CA LYS A 576 -4.46 -1.60 18.82
C LYS A 576 -3.12 -2.07 19.39
N ALA A 577 -2.00 -1.58 18.86
CA ALA A 577 -0.67 -1.87 19.39
C ALA A 577 -0.51 -1.42 20.84
N LYS A 578 -1.03 -0.23 21.17
CA LYS A 578 -0.96 0.36 22.51
C LYS A 578 -1.92 -0.30 23.52
N ASN A 579 -3.19 -0.44 23.14
CA ASN A 579 -4.29 -0.72 24.10
C ASN A 579 -4.94 -2.10 23.91
N GLY A 580 -4.58 -2.84 22.87
CA GLY A 580 -5.32 -4.05 22.47
C GLY A 580 -4.44 -5.20 22.00
N PRO A 581 -5.07 -6.21 21.37
CA PRO A 581 -4.33 -7.30 20.75
C PRO A 581 -3.69 -6.80 19.45
N ALA A 582 -2.37 -6.95 19.37
CA ALA A 582 -1.56 -6.65 18.21
C ALA A 582 -0.31 -7.54 18.22
N PRO A 583 0.33 -7.77 17.07
CA PRO A 583 1.55 -8.57 16.99
C PRO A 583 2.67 -7.96 17.86
N PRO A 584 3.49 -8.79 18.54
CA PRO A 584 4.59 -8.30 19.38
C PRO A 584 5.52 -7.33 18.65
N TYR A 585 5.82 -7.61 17.38
CA TYR A 585 6.68 -6.77 16.55
C TYR A 585 6.08 -5.38 16.27
N LEU A 586 4.75 -5.21 16.25
CA LEU A 586 4.14 -3.87 16.13
C LEU A 586 4.05 -3.17 17.48
N LYS A 587 3.81 -3.92 18.57
CA LYS A 587 3.85 -3.35 19.92
C LYS A 587 5.21 -2.75 20.23
N ALA A 588 6.29 -3.43 19.81
CA ALA A 588 7.66 -2.95 19.96
C ALA A 588 7.95 -1.62 19.23
N LEU A 589 7.17 -1.25 18.20
CA LEU A 589 7.31 0.03 17.49
C LEU A 589 6.61 1.20 18.19
N VAL A 590 5.77 0.93 19.20
CA VAL A 590 4.92 1.92 19.86
C VAL A 590 5.31 2.06 21.32
N THR A 591 6.16 3.04 21.62
CA THR A 591 6.60 3.31 23.00
C THR A 591 5.78 4.44 23.61
N PRO A 592 5.03 4.22 24.70
CA PRO A 592 4.36 5.28 25.43
C PRO A 592 5.37 6.27 26.00
N ARG A 593 5.08 7.57 25.93
CA ARG A 593 5.92 8.59 26.54
C ARG A 593 5.71 8.59 28.05
N THR A 594 6.72 8.20 28.82
CA THR A 594 6.77 8.40 30.27
C THR A 594 7.48 9.72 30.58
N ALA A 595 6.77 10.67 31.18
CA ALA A 595 7.39 11.89 31.68
C ALA A 595 7.97 11.64 33.09
N PRO A 596 9.18 12.11 33.42
CA PRO A 596 9.79 11.94 34.74
C PRO A 596 9.08 12.75 35.84
N ARG A 597 8.15 13.64 35.49
CA ARG A 597 7.31 14.44 36.41
C ARG A 597 5.87 14.46 35.92
N LEU A 598 4.92 14.60 36.84
CA LEU A 598 3.50 14.77 36.54
C LEU A 598 3.27 16.15 35.90
N LEU A 599 3.10 16.19 34.57
CA LEU A 599 2.80 17.38 33.79
C LEU A 599 1.34 17.33 33.32
N ARG A 600 0.74 18.47 32.96
CA ARG A 600 -0.59 18.48 32.29
C ARG A 600 -0.61 17.66 30.99
N SER A 601 0.53 17.42 30.37
CA SER A 601 0.66 16.55 29.19
C SER A 601 0.67 15.06 29.52
N THR A 602 0.79 14.65 30.79
CA THR A 602 0.75 13.24 31.20
C THR A 602 -0.64 12.62 31.01
N SER A 603 -1.71 13.42 31.00
CA SER A 603 -3.07 12.98 30.61
C SER A 603 -3.25 12.81 29.11
N THR A 604 -2.38 13.45 28.30
CA THR A 604 -2.36 13.24 26.85
C THR A 604 -1.51 12.00 26.58
N ALA A 605 -2.14 10.91 26.15
CA ALA A 605 -1.52 9.59 26.03
C ALA A 605 -0.51 9.51 24.85
N GLN A 606 0.53 10.36 24.87
CA GLN A 606 1.51 10.58 23.82
C GLN A 606 2.45 9.37 23.65
N LEU A 607 2.95 9.21 22.43
CA LEU A 607 3.97 8.22 22.08
C LEU A 607 5.33 8.92 21.97
N VAL A 608 6.40 8.20 22.29
CA VAL A 608 7.77 8.65 22.03
C VAL A 608 7.96 8.67 20.51
N PRO A 609 8.31 9.83 19.91
CA PRO A 609 8.70 9.84 18.52
C PRO A 609 9.98 9.00 18.39
N PRO A 610 10.04 8.01 17.48
CA PRO A 610 11.25 7.23 17.28
C PRO A 610 12.42 8.18 16.97
N SER A 611 13.58 7.92 17.57
CA SER A 611 14.80 8.67 17.30
C SER A 611 15.27 8.33 15.88
N LEU A 612 14.64 8.92 14.86
CA LEU A 612 15.26 9.06 13.56
C LEU A 612 16.56 9.80 13.83
N ARG A 613 17.73 9.15 13.66
CA ARG A 613 19.02 9.84 13.62
C ARG A 613 18.80 11.07 12.75
N GLU A 614 18.91 12.24 13.37
CA GLU A 614 18.38 13.49 12.85
C GLU A 614 18.83 13.69 11.40
N LYS A 615 17.91 13.63 10.44
CA LYS A 615 18.09 14.42 9.22
C LYS A 615 18.15 15.86 9.70
N GLY A 616 19.35 16.43 9.81
CA GLY A 616 19.50 17.80 10.28
C GLY A 616 18.59 18.74 9.48
N LYS A 617 18.02 19.77 10.12
CA LYS A 617 17.08 20.72 9.51
C LYS A 617 17.53 21.28 8.15
N GLY A 618 18.84 21.38 7.94
CA GLY A 618 19.42 21.75 6.64
C GLY A 618 19.07 20.80 5.50
N ARG A 619 18.96 19.48 5.74
CA ARG A 619 18.59 18.53 4.68
C ARG A 619 17.11 18.60 4.33
N GLU A 620 16.23 18.79 5.32
CA GLU A 620 14.81 19.02 5.07
C GLU A 620 14.59 20.28 4.21
N LEU A 621 15.40 21.32 4.47
CA LEU A 621 15.41 22.58 3.72
C LEU A 621 15.87 22.36 2.27
N ALA A 622 16.97 21.62 2.06
CA ALA A 622 17.49 21.30 0.74
C ALA A 622 16.50 20.48 -0.11
N ASP A 623 15.92 19.42 0.47
CA ASP A 623 14.92 18.60 -0.22
C ASP A 623 13.66 19.44 -0.56
N MET A 624 13.31 20.45 0.24
CA MET A 624 12.20 21.37 -0.03
C MET A 624 12.51 22.32 -1.19
N MET A 625 13.70 22.93 -1.22
CA MET A 625 14.14 23.80 -2.30
C MET A 625 14.18 23.08 -3.64
N GLU A 626 14.65 21.83 -3.67
CA GLU A 626 14.63 20.99 -4.87
C GLU A 626 13.22 20.72 -5.38
N ARG A 627 12.30 20.28 -4.50
CA ARG A 627 10.90 20.02 -4.86
C ARG A 627 10.17 21.25 -5.41
N ARG A 628 10.53 22.43 -4.91
CA ARG A 628 9.87 23.70 -5.24
C ARG A 628 10.59 24.50 -6.32
N LYS A 629 11.74 24.01 -6.79
CA LYS A 629 12.61 24.70 -7.75
C LYS A 629 12.95 26.11 -7.27
N VAL A 630 13.37 26.21 -6.01
CA VAL A 630 13.82 27.45 -5.40
C VAL A 630 15.33 27.49 -5.51
N ASP A 631 15.85 28.50 -6.21
CA ASP A 631 17.29 28.60 -6.49
C ASP A 631 18.05 29.36 -5.38
N ILE A 632 17.39 30.35 -4.76
CA ILE A 632 17.92 31.21 -3.70
C ILE A 632 16.88 31.29 -2.57
N LEU A 633 17.30 31.09 -1.33
CA LEU A 633 16.41 31.14 -0.16
C LEU A 633 17.05 31.88 1.01
N CYS A 634 16.39 32.92 1.52
CA CYS A 634 16.73 33.57 2.78
C CYS A 634 16.12 32.79 3.96
N VAL A 635 16.90 32.57 5.02
CA VAL A 635 16.46 31.89 6.25
C VAL A 635 16.84 32.70 7.49
N GLN A 636 15.93 32.72 8.46
CA GLN A 636 16.09 33.40 9.76
C GLN A 636 16.01 32.38 10.90
N GLU A 637 16.38 32.79 12.12
CA GLU A 637 16.50 31.93 13.31
C GLU A 637 17.33 30.66 13.07
N THR A 638 18.45 30.78 12.35
CA THR A 638 19.25 29.60 11.99
C THR A 638 19.80 28.87 13.22
N ARG A 639 20.11 29.60 14.31
CA ARG A 639 20.72 29.09 15.57
C ARG A 639 22.09 28.43 15.36
N TRP A 640 22.76 28.73 14.26
CA TRP A 640 24.09 28.20 13.95
C TRP A 640 25.15 29.18 14.41
N LYS A 641 26.24 28.65 14.98
CA LYS A 641 27.31 29.46 15.58
C LYS A 641 28.38 29.82 14.55
N GLY A 642 28.75 31.09 14.53
CA GLY A 642 29.86 31.63 13.77
C GLY A 642 29.51 32.08 12.35
N SER A 643 30.56 32.50 11.64
CA SER A 643 30.51 32.98 10.25
C SER A 643 31.07 31.91 9.32
N LYS A 644 30.22 31.08 8.71
CA LYS A 644 30.68 29.97 7.85
C LYS A 644 29.77 29.76 6.63
N ALA A 645 30.22 28.92 5.71
CA ALA A 645 29.41 28.35 4.65
C ALA A 645 29.45 26.82 4.73
N ARG A 646 28.32 26.13 4.54
CA ARG A 646 28.22 24.67 4.64
C ARG A 646 27.30 24.10 3.55
N SER A 647 27.69 22.98 2.95
CA SER A 647 26.77 22.22 2.10
C SER A 647 25.72 21.52 2.95
N ILE A 648 24.44 21.66 2.58
CA ILE A 648 23.30 21.08 3.30
C ILE A 648 22.68 19.87 2.57
N GLY A 649 23.30 19.42 1.47
CA GLY A 649 22.88 18.29 0.64
C GLY A 649 22.06 18.72 -0.59
N ALA A 650 21.77 17.76 -1.48
CA ALA A 650 20.98 17.95 -2.71
C ALA A 650 21.47 19.09 -3.65
N GLY A 651 22.77 19.40 -3.63
CA GLY A 651 23.32 20.49 -4.44
C GLY A 651 22.95 21.88 -3.94
N PHE A 652 22.84 22.08 -2.62
CA PHE A 652 22.63 23.40 -2.00
C PHE A 652 23.69 23.72 -0.95
N LYS A 653 24.07 24.99 -0.88
CA LYS A 653 25.05 25.55 0.06
C LYS A 653 24.45 26.70 0.85
N LEU A 654 24.54 26.62 2.17
CA LEU A 654 24.09 27.63 3.11
C LEU A 654 25.26 28.53 3.52
N PHE A 655 25.11 29.83 3.36
CA PHE A 655 25.93 30.86 3.98
C PHE A 655 25.18 31.41 5.19
N TYR A 656 25.81 31.48 6.36
CA TYR A 656 25.12 31.93 7.57
C TYR A 656 26.02 32.76 8.49
N TYR A 657 25.37 33.52 9.36
CA TYR A 657 25.99 34.24 10.47
C TYR A 657 25.10 34.14 11.70
N GLY A 658 25.68 33.77 12.85
CA GLY A 658 24.99 33.73 14.13
C GLY A 658 25.96 33.78 15.31
N VAL A 659 25.51 34.37 16.41
CA VAL A 659 26.32 34.60 17.62
C VAL A 659 25.98 33.55 18.67
N ASP A 660 26.99 33.08 19.41
CA ASP A 660 26.80 32.07 20.44
C ASP A 660 25.89 32.57 21.59
N GLY A 661 25.05 31.69 22.13
CA GLY A 661 24.10 32.02 23.20
C GLY A 661 22.85 32.80 22.77
N LYS A 662 22.82 33.38 21.57
CA LYS A 662 21.63 34.08 21.03
C LYS A 662 20.77 33.15 20.16
N ARG A 663 19.46 33.35 20.18
CA ARG A 663 18.49 32.62 19.32
C ARG A 663 18.45 33.17 17.87
N ASN A 664 19.04 34.34 17.66
CA ASN A 664 19.08 35.03 16.38
C ASN A 664 20.07 34.37 15.41
N GLY A 665 19.88 34.60 14.12
CA GLY A 665 20.81 34.17 13.09
C GLY A 665 20.18 34.25 11.71
N VAL A 666 20.96 34.70 10.74
CA VAL A 666 20.54 34.85 9.33
C VAL A 666 21.34 33.92 8.43
N GLY A 667 20.71 33.52 7.34
CA GLY A 667 21.34 32.70 6.31
C GLY A 667 20.76 32.96 4.92
N VAL A 668 21.58 32.64 3.91
CA VAL A 668 21.19 32.58 2.50
C VAL A 668 21.64 31.23 1.95
N VAL A 669 20.70 30.46 1.43
CA VAL A 669 20.94 29.18 0.76
C VAL A 669 20.94 29.40 -0.75
N LEU A 670 21.97 28.91 -1.42
CA LEU A 670 22.11 28.94 -2.87
C LEU A 670 22.19 27.53 -3.42
N LYS A 671 21.59 27.32 -4.59
CA LYS A 671 21.83 26.14 -5.42
C LYS A 671 23.28 26.15 -5.92
N GLU A 672 23.91 24.97 -5.99
CA GLU A 672 25.35 24.80 -6.25
C GLU A 672 25.82 25.51 -7.53
N GLU A 673 24.96 25.60 -8.54
CA GLU A 673 25.24 26.32 -9.79
C GLU A 673 25.50 27.82 -9.59
N PHE A 674 24.84 28.46 -8.62
CA PHE A 674 25.02 29.88 -8.29
C PHE A 674 26.12 30.11 -7.25
N VAL A 675 26.60 29.06 -6.58
CA VAL A 675 27.69 29.19 -5.59
C VAL A 675 28.98 29.69 -6.25
N ARG A 676 29.23 29.29 -7.50
CA ARG A 676 30.40 29.73 -8.29
C ARG A 676 30.33 31.21 -8.70
N ASN A 677 29.14 31.80 -8.61
CA ASN A 677 28.87 33.17 -9.05
C ASN A 677 28.87 34.17 -7.89
N VAL A 678 29.17 33.71 -6.67
CA VAL A 678 29.27 34.57 -5.48
C VAL A 678 30.54 35.39 -5.55
N LEU A 679 30.40 36.71 -5.68
CA LEU A 679 31.50 37.67 -5.67
C LEU A 679 31.84 38.13 -4.26
N GLU A 680 30.82 38.35 -3.42
CA GLU A 680 31.00 38.91 -2.09
C GLU A 680 29.95 38.38 -1.10
N VAL A 681 30.34 38.20 0.17
CA VAL A 681 29.43 37.83 1.27
C VAL A 681 29.67 38.77 2.45
N LYS A 682 28.81 39.77 2.62
CA LYS A 682 28.84 40.70 3.76
C LYS A 682 27.97 40.16 4.90
N ARG A 683 28.53 40.01 6.09
CA ARG A 683 27.82 39.53 7.29
C ARG A 683 27.90 40.62 8.34
N VAL A 684 26.86 41.45 8.39
CA VAL A 684 26.84 42.68 9.21
C VAL A 684 26.53 42.34 10.67
N SER A 685 25.49 41.54 10.91
CA SER A 685 25.08 41.12 12.25
C SER A 685 24.35 39.78 12.25
N ASP A 686 23.93 39.29 13.43
CA ASP A 686 23.04 38.13 13.59
C ASP A 686 21.62 38.38 13.05
N ARG A 687 21.37 39.58 12.53
CA ARG A 687 20.09 40.03 11.95
C ARG A 687 20.18 40.46 10.49
N VAL A 688 21.35 40.82 9.96
CA VAL A 688 21.51 41.30 8.57
C VAL A 688 22.73 40.67 7.89
N MET A 689 22.53 40.12 6.69
CA MET A 689 23.61 39.70 5.79
C MET A 689 23.25 39.92 4.33
N SER A 690 24.25 40.09 3.46
CA SER A 690 24.06 40.21 2.02
C SER A 690 25.06 39.36 1.22
N LEU A 691 24.60 38.84 0.08
CA LEU A 691 25.40 38.13 -0.90
C LEU A 691 25.31 38.85 -2.24
N LYS A 692 26.46 39.10 -2.87
CA LYS A 692 26.56 39.65 -4.22
C LYS A 692 26.87 38.53 -5.21
N LEU A 693 26.03 38.39 -6.23
CA LEU A 693 26.09 37.37 -7.27
C LEU A 693 26.23 38.01 -8.65
N GLU A 694 27.03 37.40 -9.53
CA GLU A 694 27.06 37.74 -10.96
C GLU A 694 26.40 36.63 -11.79
N ILE A 695 25.26 36.92 -12.42
CA ILE A 695 24.51 35.94 -13.21
C ILE A 695 24.40 36.47 -14.65
N GLU A 696 25.12 35.82 -15.57
CA GLU A 696 25.11 36.16 -17.01
C GLU A 696 25.34 37.66 -17.30
N GLY A 697 26.25 38.30 -16.54
CA GLY A 697 26.58 39.72 -16.67
C GLY A 697 25.65 40.68 -15.91
N VAL A 698 24.72 40.18 -15.11
CA VAL A 698 23.84 40.96 -14.23
C VAL A 698 24.28 40.79 -12.77
N MET A 699 24.57 41.92 -12.09
CA MET A 699 24.87 41.94 -10.66
C MET A 699 23.57 41.89 -9.83
N LEU A 700 23.43 40.84 -9.01
CA LEU A 700 22.29 40.62 -8.11
C LEU A 700 22.76 40.57 -6.65
N ASN A 701 22.20 41.44 -5.83
CA ASN A 701 22.41 41.46 -4.38
C ASN A 701 21.21 40.84 -3.66
N VAL A 702 21.47 39.80 -2.88
CA VAL A 702 20.47 39.11 -2.06
C VAL A 702 20.71 39.45 -0.61
N VAL A 703 19.76 40.13 0.02
CA VAL A 703 19.84 40.55 1.42
C VAL A 703 18.88 39.70 2.27
N SER A 704 19.38 39.15 3.38
CA SER A 704 18.59 38.41 4.36
C SER A 704 18.54 39.21 5.66
N GLY A 705 17.31 39.52 6.09
CA GLY A 705 17.05 40.33 7.29
C GLY A 705 16.17 39.60 8.31
N TYR A 706 16.41 39.86 9.59
CA TYR A 706 15.60 39.40 10.71
C TYR A 706 15.37 40.54 11.72
N ALA A 707 14.27 41.25 11.55
CA ALA A 707 13.93 42.41 12.37
C ALA A 707 13.58 41.99 13.82
N PRO A 708 13.85 42.84 14.82
CA PRO A 708 13.41 42.60 16.20
C PRO A 708 11.89 42.45 16.32
N GLN A 709 11.42 41.76 17.36
CA GLN A 709 9.99 41.55 17.59
C GLN A 709 9.32 42.84 18.06
N VAL A 710 7.99 42.94 17.92
CA VAL A 710 7.18 44.11 18.28
C VAL A 710 7.45 44.64 19.70
N GLY A 711 7.76 43.75 20.66
CA GLY A 711 8.04 44.11 22.06
C GLY A 711 9.51 44.38 22.41
N CYS A 712 10.43 44.41 21.44
CA CYS A 712 11.84 44.75 21.69
C CYS A 712 12.04 46.26 21.89
N GLU A 713 13.12 46.61 22.60
CA GLU A 713 13.53 48.01 22.84
C GLU A 713 13.74 48.77 21.52
N LEU A 714 13.46 50.08 21.54
CA LEU A 714 13.54 50.94 20.36
C LEU A 714 14.97 50.99 19.80
N GLU A 715 15.99 51.01 20.66
CA GLU A 715 17.40 50.98 20.27
C GLU A 715 17.76 49.76 19.41
N GLU A 716 17.21 48.58 19.73
CA GLU A 716 17.47 47.36 18.95
C GLU A 716 16.81 47.44 17.57
N LYS A 717 15.64 48.08 17.47
CA LYS A 717 14.93 48.32 16.21
C LYS A 717 15.68 49.32 15.35
N GLU A 718 16.09 50.46 15.91
CA GLU A 718 16.86 51.50 15.21
C GLU A 718 18.18 50.95 14.68
N ARG A 719 18.90 50.16 15.49
CA ARG A 719 20.13 49.50 15.07
C ARG A 719 19.91 48.58 13.86
N PHE A 720 18.86 47.76 13.86
CA PHE A 720 18.55 46.90 12.70
C PHE A 720 18.31 47.71 11.42
N TRP A 721 17.55 48.81 11.51
CA TRP A 721 17.28 49.66 10.35
C TRP A 721 18.52 50.41 9.87
N SER A 722 19.36 50.90 10.79
CA SER A 722 20.65 51.52 10.45
C SER A 722 21.59 50.54 9.74
N GLU A 723 21.68 49.29 10.24
CA GLU A 723 22.49 48.23 9.61
C GLU A 723 21.95 47.87 8.21
N LEU A 724 20.62 47.87 8.02
CA LEU A 724 20.01 47.61 6.72
C LEU A 724 20.20 48.78 5.74
N ASP A 725 20.10 50.02 6.23
CA ASP A 725 20.32 51.24 5.45
C ASP A 725 21.78 51.29 4.94
N GLU A 726 22.78 51.00 5.79
CA GLU A 726 24.19 50.93 5.41
C GLU A 726 24.46 49.88 4.31
N VAL A 727 23.84 48.70 4.43
CA VAL A 727 23.96 47.65 3.39
C VAL A 727 23.37 48.15 2.07
N MET A 728 22.23 48.82 2.10
CA MET A 728 21.55 49.31 0.89
C MET A 728 22.30 50.47 0.23
N GLU A 729 22.85 51.41 1.00
CA GLU A 729 23.67 52.51 0.50
C GLU A 729 24.97 52.00 -0.14
N SER A 730 25.51 50.88 0.35
CA SER A 730 26.69 50.25 -0.25
C SER A 730 26.45 49.61 -1.63
N ILE A 731 25.19 49.45 -2.07
CA ILE A 731 24.85 48.78 -3.33
C ILE A 731 24.56 49.81 -4.44
N PRO A 732 25.35 49.84 -5.53
CA PRO A 732 25.16 50.79 -6.63
C PRO A 732 23.76 50.72 -7.24
N THR A 733 23.18 51.86 -7.61
CA THR A 733 21.80 51.98 -8.15
C THR A 733 21.55 51.15 -9.42
N GLY A 734 22.60 50.85 -10.20
CA GLY A 734 22.52 50.01 -11.40
C GLY A 734 22.38 48.50 -11.13
N GLU A 735 22.69 48.03 -9.91
CA GLU A 735 22.64 46.61 -9.55
C GLU A 735 21.22 46.19 -9.12
N ARG A 736 20.89 44.91 -9.27
CA ARG A 736 19.61 44.34 -8.81
C ARG A 736 19.69 44.05 -7.32
N VAL A 737 18.59 44.31 -6.60
CA VAL A 737 18.50 44.00 -5.16
C VAL A 737 17.20 43.25 -4.87
N VAL A 738 17.32 42.15 -4.13
CA VAL A 738 16.21 41.40 -3.56
C VAL A 738 16.46 41.21 -2.07
N ILE A 739 15.54 41.70 -1.24
CA ILE A 739 15.57 41.51 0.21
C ILE A 739 14.51 40.48 0.57
N GLY A 740 14.92 39.39 1.22
CA GLY A 740 14.00 38.42 1.83
C GLY A 740 14.16 38.47 3.34
N ALA A 741 13.16 38.99 4.05
CA ALA A 741 13.28 39.23 5.49
C ALA A 741 11.99 38.95 6.24
N ASP A 742 12.16 38.54 7.50
CA ASP A 742 11.10 38.55 8.51
C ASP A 742 11.18 39.90 9.24
N PHE A 743 10.24 40.78 8.93
CA PHE A 743 10.21 42.14 9.46
C PHE A 743 9.39 42.25 10.75
N ASN A 744 8.71 41.19 11.19
CA ASN A 744 7.85 41.21 12.38
C ASN A 744 6.78 42.35 12.40
N GLY A 745 6.51 42.99 11.25
CA GLY A 745 5.55 44.09 11.10
C GLY A 745 4.44 43.77 10.08
N HIS A 746 3.30 44.42 10.19
CA HIS A 746 2.16 44.32 9.27
C HIS A 746 2.06 45.58 8.42
N VAL A 747 2.31 45.49 7.11
CA VAL A 747 2.23 46.67 6.21
C VAL A 747 0.80 47.15 5.90
N GLY A 748 -0.22 46.34 6.19
CA GLY A 748 -1.63 46.70 6.04
C GLY A 748 -2.29 46.27 4.73
N GLU A 749 -3.63 46.28 4.67
CA GLU A 749 -4.46 46.10 3.47
C GLU A 749 -4.72 47.45 2.77
N GLY A 750 -4.68 47.46 1.43
CA GLY A 750 -4.76 48.70 0.64
C GLY A 750 -3.42 49.43 0.51
N ASN A 751 -3.36 50.47 -0.32
CA ASN A 751 -2.13 51.20 -0.63
C ASN A 751 -2.32 52.72 -0.72
N ARG A 752 -3.39 53.25 -0.12
CA ARG A 752 -3.74 54.67 -0.23
C ARG A 752 -2.67 55.54 0.45
N GLY A 753 -1.93 56.35 -0.32
CA GLY A 753 -0.79 57.16 0.15
C GLY A 753 0.58 56.45 0.12
N ASP A 754 0.62 55.20 -0.34
CA ASP A 754 1.82 54.37 -0.44
C ASP A 754 1.88 53.62 -1.79
N GLU A 755 1.19 54.13 -2.82
CA GLU A 755 1.03 53.47 -4.13
C GLU A 755 2.37 53.19 -4.82
N GLU A 756 3.39 53.97 -4.45
CA GLU A 756 4.73 53.87 -5.01
C GLU A 756 5.51 52.66 -4.49
N VAL A 757 5.21 52.19 -3.27
CA VAL A 757 5.99 51.17 -2.55
C VAL A 757 5.21 49.88 -2.28
N MET A 758 3.88 49.92 -2.27
CA MET A 758 3.06 48.73 -2.02
C MET A 758 1.83 48.63 -2.94
N GLY A 759 1.44 47.39 -3.22
CA GLY A 759 0.20 47.06 -3.92
C GLY A 759 -0.99 46.91 -2.98
N LYS A 760 -2.17 46.64 -3.55
CA LYS A 760 -3.46 46.65 -2.85
C LYS A 760 -3.74 45.42 -1.98
N PHE A 761 -2.93 44.36 -2.10
CA PHE A 761 -3.30 43.02 -1.61
C PHE A 761 -2.61 42.59 -0.31
N GLY A 762 -2.19 43.53 0.54
CA GLY A 762 -1.71 43.23 1.89
C GLY A 762 -2.79 42.61 2.81
N VAL A 763 -2.43 42.38 4.07
CA VAL A 763 -3.28 41.68 5.05
C VAL A 763 -3.27 42.43 6.38
N LYS A 764 -4.43 42.51 7.05
CA LYS A 764 -4.64 43.17 8.35
C LYS A 764 -4.46 44.69 8.32
N GLU A 765 -4.67 45.34 9.45
CA GLU A 765 -4.33 46.74 9.67
C GLU A 765 -2.83 46.91 9.88
N ARG A 766 -2.32 48.09 9.49
CA ARG A 766 -0.91 48.45 9.63
C ARG A 766 -0.55 48.70 11.09
N ASN A 767 0.59 48.17 11.55
CA ASN A 767 1.16 48.48 12.87
C ASN A 767 2.42 49.35 12.73
N LEU A 768 2.98 49.81 13.87
CA LEU A 768 4.17 50.66 13.90
C LEU A 768 5.36 50.04 13.15
N GLU A 769 5.66 48.77 13.39
CA GLU A 769 6.75 48.06 12.69
C GLU A 769 6.49 47.96 11.18
N GLY A 770 5.24 47.77 10.78
CA GLY A 770 4.83 47.81 9.39
C GLY A 770 4.99 49.18 8.74
N GLN A 771 4.78 50.26 9.50
CA GLN A 771 5.07 51.62 9.04
C GLN A 771 6.57 51.81 8.81
N MET A 772 7.44 51.30 9.69
CA MET A 772 8.90 51.35 9.49
C MET A 772 9.34 50.64 8.20
N VAL A 773 8.70 49.51 7.85
CA VAL A 773 8.96 48.80 6.57
C VAL A 773 8.57 49.67 5.37
N VAL A 774 7.42 50.35 5.44
CA VAL A 774 6.94 51.24 4.38
C VAL A 774 7.84 52.48 4.26
N ASP A 775 8.26 53.07 5.37
CA ASP A 775 9.14 54.24 5.39
C ASP A 775 10.52 53.90 4.82
N PHE A 776 11.08 52.75 5.21
CA PHE A 776 12.31 52.22 4.61
C PHE A 776 12.15 52.00 3.10
N ALA A 777 11.03 51.40 2.68
CA ALA A 777 10.76 51.18 1.26
C ALA A 777 10.66 52.50 0.47
N LYS A 778 10.09 53.56 1.06
CA LYS A 778 10.05 54.91 0.46
C LYS A 778 11.44 55.53 0.35
N ARG A 779 12.23 55.48 1.43
CA ARG A 779 13.59 56.07 1.45
C ARG A 779 14.52 55.41 0.42
N MET A 780 14.41 54.09 0.25
CA MET A 780 15.32 53.31 -0.59
C MET A 780 14.76 52.97 -2.00
N ASP A 781 13.64 53.58 -2.40
CA ASP A 781 12.94 53.31 -3.67
C ASP A 781 12.69 51.80 -3.93
N MET A 782 12.11 51.13 -2.93
CA MET A 782 11.81 49.70 -2.93
C MET A 782 10.30 49.44 -2.98
N CYS A 783 9.93 48.29 -3.53
CA CYS A 783 8.56 47.80 -3.60
C CYS A 783 8.39 46.54 -2.74
N VAL A 784 7.34 46.48 -1.92
CA VAL A 784 6.94 45.32 -1.12
C VAL A 784 6.19 44.31 -2.01
N VAL A 785 6.94 43.43 -2.66
CA VAL A 785 6.50 42.56 -3.76
C VAL A 785 5.24 41.76 -3.43
N ASN A 786 5.15 41.22 -2.21
CA ASN A 786 4.05 40.35 -1.78
C ASN A 786 2.67 41.03 -1.86
N THR A 787 2.62 42.37 -1.87
CA THR A 787 1.37 43.15 -1.85
C THR A 787 0.83 43.48 -3.25
N TYR A 788 1.60 43.25 -4.32
CA TYR A 788 1.21 43.57 -5.70
C TYR A 788 0.37 42.47 -6.38
N PHE A 789 0.38 41.25 -5.86
CA PHE A 789 -0.26 40.10 -6.51
C PHE A 789 -1.54 39.66 -5.79
N GLN A 790 -2.65 39.59 -6.53
CA GLN A 790 -3.91 39.10 -5.99
C GLN A 790 -3.84 37.59 -5.74
N LYS A 791 -4.00 37.17 -4.47
CA LYS A 791 -4.02 35.76 -4.06
C LYS A 791 -5.15 35.49 -3.07
N ARG A 792 -5.49 34.21 -2.90
CA ARG A 792 -6.39 33.76 -1.82
C ARG A 792 -5.79 34.14 -0.47
N GLU A 793 -6.63 34.47 0.50
CA GLU A 793 -6.20 34.87 1.86
C GLU A 793 -5.18 33.90 2.48
N GLU A 794 -5.42 32.58 2.34
CA GLU A 794 -4.48 31.56 2.85
C GLU A 794 -3.09 31.62 2.23
N HIS A 795 -2.95 32.18 1.02
CA HIS A 795 -1.69 32.33 0.28
C HIS A 795 -1.10 33.74 0.44
N ARG A 796 -1.68 34.59 1.30
CA ARG A 796 -1.15 35.90 1.72
C ARG A 796 -0.60 35.89 3.15
N VAL A 797 -1.14 35.00 4.00
CA VAL A 797 -0.70 34.79 5.39
C VAL A 797 0.64 34.05 5.42
N THR A 798 1.68 34.69 5.98
CA THR A 798 3.03 34.12 6.09
C THR A 798 3.30 33.49 7.45
N TYR A 799 2.61 33.93 8.52
CA TYR A 799 2.77 33.39 9.87
C TYR A 799 1.43 32.91 10.45
N LYS A 800 1.45 31.74 11.10
CA LYS A 800 0.28 31.15 11.78
C LYS A 800 0.67 30.50 13.10
N SER A 801 0.13 31.01 14.22
CA SER A 801 0.36 30.44 15.56
C SER A 801 -0.87 30.63 16.44
N ALA A 802 -1.32 29.57 17.14
CA ALA A 802 -2.38 29.60 18.16
C ALA A 802 -3.66 30.39 17.77
N GLY A 803 -4.11 30.26 16.51
CA GLY A 803 -5.30 30.96 15.99
C GLY A 803 -5.02 32.34 15.37
N ARG A 804 -3.85 32.93 15.60
CA ARG A 804 -3.40 34.17 14.92
C ARG A 804 -2.88 33.85 13.52
N ARG A 805 -3.27 34.68 12.54
CA ARG A 805 -2.84 34.63 11.13
C ARG A 805 -2.33 36.02 10.76
N THR A 806 -1.07 36.15 10.37
CA THR A 806 -0.43 37.44 10.07
C THR A 806 0.47 37.36 8.83
N GLN A 807 0.82 38.51 8.28
CA GLN A 807 1.80 38.66 7.23
C GLN A 807 2.95 39.47 7.83
N VAL A 808 4.12 38.86 7.97
CA VAL A 808 5.33 39.46 8.58
C VAL A 808 6.61 39.20 7.77
N ASP A 809 6.57 38.20 6.88
CA ASP A 809 7.66 37.85 5.99
C ASP A 809 7.44 38.54 4.64
N TYR A 810 8.40 39.34 4.19
CA TYR A 810 8.28 40.12 2.96
C TYR A 810 9.48 39.94 2.03
N ILE A 811 9.19 39.99 0.73
CA ILE A 811 10.19 40.15 -0.31
C ILE A 811 10.11 41.60 -0.82
N LEU A 812 11.23 42.31 -0.81
CA LEU A 812 11.35 43.66 -1.38
C LEU A 812 12.30 43.63 -2.58
N CYS A 813 12.02 44.45 -3.59
CA CYS A 813 12.93 44.69 -4.72
C CYS A 813 12.94 46.19 -5.06
N ARG A 814 13.97 46.66 -5.78
CA ARG A 814 13.95 48.05 -6.29
C ARG A 814 12.75 48.30 -7.19
N ARG A 815 12.20 49.51 -7.14
CA ARG A 815 11.02 49.90 -7.94
C ARG A 815 11.23 49.68 -9.43
N GLY A 816 12.42 50.06 -9.93
CA GLY A 816 12.81 49.83 -11.33
C GLY A 816 12.85 48.36 -11.76
N ASN A 817 12.94 47.42 -10.82
CA ASN A 817 13.03 45.98 -11.08
C ASN A 817 11.72 45.23 -10.85
N LEU A 818 10.66 45.91 -10.40
CA LEU A 818 9.37 45.26 -10.17
C LEU A 818 8.82 44.59 -11.45
N LYS A 819 9.14 45.14 -12.64
CA LYS A 819 8.77 44.57 -13.95
C LYS A 819 9.43 43.21 -14.23
N GLU A 820 10.51 42.88 -13.55
CA GLU A 820 11.21 41.58 -13.67
C GLU A 820 10.52 40.48 -12.82
N ILE A 821 9.58 40.85 -11.93
CA ILE A 821 8.86 39.91 -11.07
C ILE A 821 7.53 39.53 -11.70
N SER A 822 7.36 38.23 -11.94
CA SER A 822 6.17 37.67 -12.61
C SER A 822 5.10 37.12 -11.67
N ASP A 823 5.50 36.68 -10.47
CA ASP A 823 4.59 36.13 -9.46
C ASP A 823 5.22 36.21 -8.07
N CYS A 824 4.40 36.43 -7.04
CA CYS A 824 4.76 36.24 -5.64
C CYS A 824 3.61 35.56 -4.88
N LYS A 825 3.92 34.52 -4.11
CA LYS A 825 2.92 33.74 -3.36
C LYS A 825 3.50 33.09 -2.11
N VAL A 826 2.63 32.83 -1.14
CA VAL A 826 2.93 31.98 0.00
C VAL A 826 2.61 30.52 -0.30
N VAL A 827 3.53 29.61 0.05
CA VAL A 827 3.36 28.16 -0.11
C VAL A 827 2.73 27.55 1.15
N VAL A 828 1.53 26.99 0.99
CA VAL A 828 0.78 26.34 2.08
C VAL A 828 1.09 24.84 2.14
N GLY A 829 1.39 24.32 3.33
CA GLY A 829 1.44 22.86 3.60
C GLY A 829 2.82 22.20 3.63
N GLU A 830 3.92 22.97 3.66
CA GLU A 830 5.27 22.42 3.92
C GLU A 830 5.55 22.32 5.43
N SER A 831 6.33 21.33 5.86
CA SER A 831 6.58 20.97 7.27
C SER A 831 7.89 21.49 7.84
N VAL A 832 8.69 22.24 7.07
CA VAL A 832 10.06 22.63 7.47
C VAL A 832 10.04 23.63 8.63
N ALA A 833 9.13 24.61 8.60
CA ALA A 833 8.85 25.56 9.67
C ALA A 833 7.38 25.40 10.13
N ARG A 834 7.15 25.26 11.45
CA ARG A 834 5.82 24.99 12.01
C ARG A 834 4.89 26.21 12.03
N GLN A 835 5.47 27.42 12.08
CA GLN A 835 4.74 28.69 12.25
C GLN A 835 4.84 29.60 11.02
N HIS A 836 6.03 29.67 10.39
CA HIS A 836 6.25 30.44 9.17
C HIS A 836 5.94 29.62 7.93
N ARG A 837 5.48 30.30 6.89
CA ARG A 837 5.21 29.76 5.57
C ARG A 837 6.11 30.45 4.56
N MET A 838 6.73 29.66 3.71
CA MET A 838 7.65 30.17 2.71
C MET A 838 6.96 31.12 1.72
N VAL A 839 7.52 32.32 1.58
CA VAL A 839 7.20 33.28 0.52
C VAL A 839 8.10 32.98 -0.67
N VAL A 840 7.52 32.86 -1.87
CA VAL A 840 8.28 32.61 -3.10
C VAL A 840 7.91 33.65 -4.15
N CYS A 841 8.90 34.38 -4.65
CA CYS A 841 8.79 35.21 -5.83
C CYS A 841 9.49 34.57 -7.03
N ARG A 842 8.99 34.83 -8.25
CA ARG A 842 9.64 34.46 -9.50
C ARG A 842 10.13 35.70 -10.22
N MET A 843 11.45 35.88 -10.25
CA MET A 843 12.14 36.97 -10.93
C MET A 843 12.80 36.46 -12.22
N THR A 844 12.71 37.23 -13.30
CA THR A 844 13.36 36.95 -14.59
C THR A 844 14.37 38.06 -14.87
N LEU A 845 15.67 37.73 -14.82
CA LEU A 845 16.74 38.68 -15.11
C LEU A 845 16.81 38.96 -16.61
N MET A 846 16.71 40.24 -17.01
CA MET A 846 16.82 40.66 -18.41
C MET A 846 18.27 41.04 -18.74
N VAL A 847 18.91 40.30 -19.63
CA VAL A 847 20.27 40.59 -20.11
C VAL A 847 20.19 41.55 -21.31
N CYS A 848 20.69 42.78 -21.16
CA CYS A 848 20.88 43.68 -22.32
C CYS A 848 22.05 43.17 -23.16
N LYS A 849 21.77 42.54 -24.31
CA LYS A 849 22.81 42.25 -25.32
C LYS A 849 23.33 43.56 -25.90
N THR A 850 24.56 43.95 -25.54
CA THR A 850 25.30 45.01 -26.21
C THR A 850 25.44 44.66 -27.71
N LYS A 851 24.98 45.55 -28.61
CA LYS A 851 25.12 45.36 -30.06
C LYS A 851 26.61 45.18 -30.39
N ARG A 852 26.99 44.01 -30.92
CA ARG A 852 28.30 43.80 -31.56
C ARG A 852 28.49 44.84 -32.67
N SER A 853 29.59 45.57 -32.63
CA SER A 853 30.08 46.41 -33.72
C SER A 853 30.21 45.57 -35.00
N LYS A 854 29.88 46.18 -36.15
CA LYS A 854 30.02 45.56 -37.48
C LYS A 854 31.47 45.13 -37.69
N ILE A 855 31.69 43.82 -37.76
CA ILE A 855 32.94 43.24 -38.26
C ILE A 855 32.87 43.28 -39.80
N GLU A 856 33.88 43.90 -40.42
CA GLU A 856 34.08 43.93 -41.87
C GLU A 856 34.08 42.53 -42.48
N LYS A 857 33.42 42.39 -43.64
CA LYS A 857 33.37 41.13 -44.39
C LYS A 857 34.76 40.82 -44.96
N LYS A 858 35.37 39.72 -44.49
CA LYS A 858 36.55 39.12 -45.15
C LYS A 858 36.19 38.70 -46.59
N THR A 859 36.99 39.17 -47.55
CA THR A 859 36.97 38.77 -48.95
C THR A 859 37.13 37.25 -49.08
N LYS A 860 36.20 36.60 -49.81
CA LYS A 860 36.25 35.16 -50.10
C LYS A 860 37.00 34.95 -51.42
N TRP A 861 38.29 34.60 -51.32
CA TRP A 861 39.22 34.50 -52.45
C TRP A 861 38.90 33.37 -53.45
N TRP A 862 38.10 32.36 -53.09
CA TRP A 862 37.73 31.25 -53.99
C TRP A 862 36.55 31.56 -54.95
N LYS A 863 36.21 32.84 -55.13
CA LYS A 863 35.19 33.30 -56.11
C LYS A 863 35.72 34.30 -57.13
N LEU A 864 37.04 34.49 -57.20
CA LEU A 864 37.70 35.18 -58.31
C LEU A 864 38.43 34.11 -59.14
N LYS A 865 38.20 34.13 -60.46
CA LYS A 865 38.78 33.22 -61.45
C LYS A 865 40.30 33.24 -61.45
#